data_AF-A0A7X2HAP2-F1
#
_entry.id   AF-A0A7X2HAP2-F1
#
_cell.length_a   1.000
_cell.length_b   1.000
_cell.length_c   1.000
_cell.angle_alpha   90.00
_cell.angle_beta   90.00
_cell.angle_gamma   90.00
#
_symmetry.space_group_name_H-M   'P 1'
#
loop_
_entity.id
_entity.type
_entity.pdbx_description
1 polymer ?
#
loop_
_entity_poly.entity_id
_entity_poly.type
_entity_poly.pdbx_seq_one_letter_code
_entity_poly.pdbx_strand_id
1 'polypeptide(L)'
;MAMDRTRVAVEIYGTSYNLVGSSTEYMKQVARHVDDHMRTISKAHSRLDTPRIAVLTAVHMAEQAIQVQDIKNELNMLTGERSEQRVEISRLLEVQEERQEEYERFKAAAKEEAARLIAVVEEERARNLETREQELKIHAQQLQEAEQVAEAARQQLEADLLAREQELTALRTSYTEEQEAARQQLEAELLEREQELAALQASYEEEQAADRETHRQELANAEAVHLQQLEELKAAHLQELESIRESLTNELVETRTLLSQELENTQLTLSKELSEEREALQRELAKTKELRQSQGTQEHRHKQNVQELEKQLSELRGGTGQLQARLRAAEAGLKGERDARLTLLTQYELVSKREEQLGEELRSTTELGALLSDELEGLRQRYELSQDEASMLRKSLQETSDSLRHVQAELARATAEVSTWQELADKRMEDISELEMKLLEAEEKTLQLENEIQALHGQADGLVQKLDDEGRLRTEAENESKMLREQGKQAQSDLSALRTRYEELISQYDEVLQDGEQLQERYRLLEEEGEQAALRLEELSEASREAAATAAEQQAVLKEARSYGTSWKQKYEELVKQQQQWTDTEVQLREEIDIWQREASEAEVQRESMDHERSDVLDQLGEVGENYEIVQGQLRLLQAQFEIRQSELDKLTDEHRKLQAEYAKLQTEYNEWIQLIEQDS
;
A
#
# COMPACT_ATOMS: atom_id res chain seq x y z
N MET A 1 54.45 58.09 -67.83
CA MET A 1 55.84 58.43 -68.21
C MET A 1 55.86 58.78 -69.69
N ALA A 2 56.59 59.81 -70.10
CA ALA A 2 56.91 60.00 -71.51
C ALA A 2 58.00 59.00 -71.90
N MET A 3 57.78 58.17 -72.92
CA MET A 3 58.81 57.28 -73.47
C MET A 3 59.60 58.02 -74.53
N ASP A 4 60.92 58.09 -74.37
CA ASP A 4 61.80 58.72 -75.35
C ASP A 4 61.79 57.96 -76.68
N ARG A 5 61.25 58.62 -77.70
CA ARG A 5 61.02 58.08 -79.04
C ARG A 5 62.31 58.06 -79.85
N THR A 6 63.18 57.10 -79.53
CA THR A 6 64.42 56.87 -80.28
C THR A 6 64.14 56.40 -81.71
N ARG A 7 64.92 56.91 -82.67
CA ARG A 7 64.94 56.42 -84.06
C ARG A 7 65.97 55.31 -84.17
N VAL A 8 65.58 54.18 -84.74
CA VAL A 8 66.42 52.98 -84.85
C VAL A 8 66.40 52.48 -86.28
N ALA A 9 67.57 52.39 -86.89
CA ALA A 9 67.74 51.68 -88.15
C ALA A 9 67.67 50.16 -87.89
N VAL A 10 66.75 49.47 -88.57
CA VAL A 10 66.57 48.03 -88.54
C VAL A 10 66.46 47.48 -89.96
N GLU A 11 66.76 46.20 -90.16
CA GLU A 11 66.60 45.51 -91.43
C GLU A 11 65.43 44.52 -91.32
N ILE A 12 64.54 44.52 -92.30
CA ILE A 12 63.39 43.61 -92.40
C ILE A 12 63.28 43.16 -93.86
N TYR A 13 63.29 41.87 -94.10
CA TYR A 13 63.17 41.23 -95.42
C TYR A 13 64.11 41.82 -96.48
N GLY A 14 65.36 42.08 -96.09
CA GLY A 14 66.41 42.65 -96.95
C GLY A 14 66.29 44.15 -97.25
N THR A 15 65.37 44.86 -96.59
CA THR A 15 65.19 46.32 -96.73
C THR A 15 65.44 47.01 -95.38
N SER A 16 66.17 48.13 -95.40
CA SER A 16 66.47 48.91 -94.20
C SER A 16 65.40 49.97 -93.93
N TYR A 17 64.87 49.99 -92.70
CA TYR A 17 63.82 50.88 -92.24
C TYR A 17 64.27 51.66 -90.99
N ASN A 18 63.95 52.95 -90.94
CA ASN A 18 64.17 53.78 -89.76
C ASN A 18 62.88 53.86 -88.94
N LEU A 19 62.73 52.97 -87.96
CA LEU A 19 61.56 52.92 -87.08
C LEU A 19 61.72 53.84 -85.87
N VAL A 20 60.59 54.21 -85.26
CA VAL A 20 60.51 54.98 -84.02
C VAL A 20 59.94 54.09 -82.93
N GLY A 21 60.58 54.00 -81.77
CA GLY A 21 60.09 53.17 -80.66
C GLY A 21 60.71 53.50 -79.30
N SER A 22 60.24 52.80 -78.27
CA SER A 22 60.52 53.12 -76.86
C SER A 22 61.81 52.51 -76.30
N SER A 23 62.42 51.55 -77.00
CA SER A 23 63.71 50.95 -76.65
C SER A 23 64.39 50.40 -77.90
N THR A 24 65.68 50.72 -78.06
CA THR A 24 66.50 50.28 -79.20
C THR A 24 66.63 48.77 -79.30
N GLU A 25 66.65 48.06 -78.17
CA GLU A 25 66.80 46.61 -78.14
C GLU A 25 65.46 45.90 -78.41
N TYR A 26 64.38 46.37 -77.77
CA TYR A 26 63.02 45.88 -78.04
C TYR A 26 62.63 46.08 -79.51
N MET A 27 62.92 47.24 -80.11
CA MET A 27 62.63 47.46 -81.54
C MET A 27 63.45 46.56 -82.47
N LYS A 28 64.69 46.20 -82.11
CA LYS A 28 65.46 45.20 -82.86
C LYS A 28 64.89 43.79 -82.71
N GLN A 29 64.37 43.44 -81.52
CA GLN A 29 63.69 42.16 -81.30
C GLN A 29 62.38 42.07 -82.09
N VAL A 30 61.55 43.12 -82.08
CA VAL A 30 60.33 43.21 -82.88
C VAL A 30 60.65 43.15 -84.38
N ALA A 31 61.66 43.87 -84.87
CA ALA A 31 62.07 43.83 -86.27
C ALA A 31 62.52 42.43 -86.73
N ARG A 32 63.31 41.72 -85.91
CA ARG A 32 63.66 40.31 -86.15
C ARG A 32 62.43 39.42 -86.20
N HIS A 33 61.51 39.59 -85.25
CA HIS A 33 60.29 38.79 -85.17
C HIS A 33 59.37 39.00 -86.41
N VAL A 34 59.29 40.23 -86.93
CA VAL A 34 58.62 40.52 -88.21
C VAL A 34 59.35 39.86 -89.38
N ASP A 35 60.69 39.95 -89.44
CA ASP A 35 61.50 39.33 -90.50
C ASP A 35 61.36 37.80 -90.53
N ASP A 36 61.40 37.14 -89.37
CA ASP A 36 61.19 35.70 -89.22
C ASP A 36 59.77 35.27 -89.66
N HIS A 37 58.74 36.06 -89.34
CA HIS A 37 57.37 35.80 -89.81
C HIS A 37 57.24 36.04 -91.32
N MET A 38 57.78 37.13 -91.87
CA MET A 38 57.79 37.38 -93.32
C MET A 38 58.51 36.26 -94.08
N ARG A 39 59.66 35.78 -93.57
CA ARG A 39 60.38 34.62 -94.14
C ARG A 39 59.58 33.32 -94.03
N THR A 40 58.82 33.12 -92.96
CA THR A 40 58.00 31.91 -92.75
C THR A 40 56.77 31.90 -93.66
N ILE A 41 56.07 33.02 -93.75
CA ILE A 41 54.92 33.22 -94.66
C ILE A 41 55.38 33.16 -96.12
N SER A 42 56.56 33.70 -96.45
CA SER A 42 57.19 33.56 -97.78
C SER A 42 57.46 32.09 -98.16
N LYS A 43 58.01 31.29 -97.23
CA LYS A 43 58.22 29.84 -97.45
C LYS A 43 56.90 29.09 -97.70
N ALA A 44 55.84 29.43 -96.97
CA ALA A 44 54.52 28.80 -97.13
C ALA A 44 53.79 29.25 -98.42
N HIS A 45 54.00 30.50 -98.85
CA HIS A 45 53.25 31.13 -99.94
C HIS A 45 54.17 31.78 -100.98
N SER A 46 55.08 30.98 -101.56
CA SER A 46 56.12 31.38 -102.53
C SER A 46 55.64 32.02 -103.84
N ARG A 47 54.33 32.19 -104.03
CA ARG A 47 53.71 32.89 -105.17
C ARG A 47 53.22 34.31 -104.84
N LEU A 48 53.39 34.77 -103.60
CA LEU A 48 53.01 36.13 -103.18
C LEU A 48 54.18 37.12 -103.34
N ASP A 49 53.84 38.34 -103.72
CA ASP A 49 54.75 39.49 -103.76
C ASP A 49 55.02 40.05 -102.36
N THR A 50 56.20 40.65 -102.16
CA THR A 50 56.67 41.19 -100.87
C THR A 50 55.64 42.08 -100.16
N PRO A 51 54.91 42.99 -100.83
CA PRO A 51 53.84 43.77 -100.19
C PRO A 51 52.72 42.91 -99.59
N ARG A 52 52.28 41.84 -100.27
CA ARG A 52 51.23 40.94 -99.75
C ARG A 52 51.75 40.06 -98.61
N ILE A 53 53.01 39.62 -98.68
CA ILE A 53 53.68 38.92 -97.57
C ILE A 53 53.75 39.83 -96.33
N ALA A 54 54.10 41.10 -96.50
CA ALA A 54 54.14 42.07 -95.40
C ALA A 54 52.74 42.33 -94.79
N VAL A 55 51.70 42.49 -95.62
CA VAL A 55 50.32 42.66 -95.14
C VAL A 55 49.81 41.42 -94.41
N LEU A 56 50.02 40.21 -94.94
CA LEU A 56 49.62 38.97 -94.28
C LEU A 56 50.39 38.75 -92.96
N THR A 57 51.66 39.14 -92.91
CA THR A 57 52.45 39.14 -91.66
C THR A 57 51.86 40.10 -90.64
N ALA A 58 51.51 41.32 -91.04
CA ALA A 58 50.88 42.29 -90.15
C ALA A 58 49.50 41.83 -89.64
N VAL A 59 48.72 41.13 -90.47
CA VAL A 59 47.43 40.53 -90.07
C VAL A 59 47.63 39.41 -89.04
N HIS A 60 48.51 38.43 -89.30
CA HIS A 60 48.79 37.35 -88.33
C HIS A 60 49.35 37.89 -87.00
N MET A 61 50.21 38.93 -87.05
CA MET A 61 50.73 39.55 -85.83
C MET A 61 49.67 40.37 -85.07
N ALA A 62 48.70 40.98 -85.77
CA ALA A 62 47.56 41.64 -85.14
C ALA A 62 46.60 40.62 -84.52
N GLU A 63 46.34 39.50 -85.19
CA GLU A 63 45.55 38.37 -84.68
C GLU A 63 46.18 37.76 -83.42
N GLN A 64 47.48 37.47 -83.44
CA GLN A 64 48.22 37.02 -82.26
C GLN A 64 48.17 38.04 -81.11
N ALA A 65 48.26 39.34 -81.41
CA ALA A 65 48.17 40.39 -80.39
C ALA A 65 46.77 40.47 -79.76
N ILE A 66 45.70 40.25 -80.54
CA ILE A 66 44.32 40.15 -80.04
C ILE A 66 44.18 38.90 -79.15
N GLN A 67 44.57 37.72 -79.63
CA GLN A 67 44.53 36.47 -78.85
C GLN A 67 45.27 36.59 -77.51
N VAL A 68 46.47 37.20 -77.51
CA VAL A 68 47.25 37.45 -76.28
C VAL A 68 46.58 38.48 -75.36
N GLN A 69 45.86 39.46 -75.92
CA GLN A 69 45.08 40.41 -75.13
C GLN A 69 43.86 39.75 -74.48
N ASP A 70 43.16 38.87 -75.21
CA ASP A 70 41.98 38.16 -74.72
C ASP A 70 42.35 37.14 -73.64
N ILE A 71 43.38 36.32 -73.87
CA ILE A 71 43.96 35.42 -72.84
C ILE A 71 44.41 36.20 -71.60
N LYS A 72 44.95 37.42 -71.77
CA LYS A 72 45.31 38.28 -70.64
C LYS A 72 44.08 38.80 -69.89
N ASN A 73 42.99 39.12 -70.59
CA ASN A 73 41.73 39.53 -69.97
C ASN A 73 41.09 38.38 -69.19
N GLU A 74 41.04 37.18 -69.75
CA GLU A 74 40.62 35.95 -69.07
C GLU A 74 41.46 35.66 -67.83
N LEU A 75 42.79 35.74 -67.95
CA LEU A 75 43.70 35.54 -66.83
C LEU A 75 43.48 36.59 -65.72
N ASN A 76 43.25 37.85 -66.07
CA ASN A 76 42.92 38.90 -65.10
C ASN A 76 41.62 38.58 -64.37
N MET A 77 40.55 38.20 -65.08
CA MET A 77 39.26 37.80 -64.51
C MET A 77 39.43 36.62 -63.53
N LEU A 78 40.09 35.54 -63.97
CA LEU A 78 40.36 34.37 -63.14
C LEU A 78 41.23 34.70 -61.92
N THR A 79 42.14 35.67 -62.00
CA THR A 79 42.87 36.14 -60.80
C THR A 79 42.00 36.99 -59.87
N GLY A 80 41.03 37.74 -60.40
CA GLY A 80 40.02 38.47 -59.63
C GLY A 80 39.12 37.52 -58.86
N GLU A 81 38.42 36.62 -59.55
CA GLU A 81 37.55 35.58 -58.97
C GLU A 81 38.30 34.75 -57.92
N ARG A 82 39.54 34.33 -58.21
CA ARG A 82 40.38 33.58 -57.27
C ARG A 82 40.83 34.42 -56.07
N SER A 83 40.88 35.74 -56.17
CA SER A 83 41.14 36.64 -55.04
C SER A 83 39.90 36.83 -54.16
N GLU A 84 38.72 36.97 -54.77
CA GLU A 84 37.43 37.07 -54.07
C GLU A 84 37.11 35.76 -53.33
N GLN A 85 37.26 34.61 -54.00
CA GLN A 85 37.15 33.29 -53.38
C GLN A 85 38.12 33.09 -52.20
N ARG A 86 39.34 33.65 -52.27
CA ARG A 86 40.29 33.60 -51.14
C ARG A 86 39.81 34.43 -49.95
N VAL A 87 39.27 35.62 -50.21
CA VAL A 87 38.72 36.49 -49.14
C VAL A 87 37.52 35.83 -48.48
N GLU A 88 36.59 35.27 -49.26
CA GLU A 88 35.42 34.59 -48.68
C GLU A 88 35.79 33.27 -47.96
N ILE A 89 36.80 32.53 -48.44
CA ILE A 89 37.35 31.37 -47.69
C ILE A 89 37.97 31.82 -46.36
N SER A 90 38.77 32.89 -46.34
CA SER A 90 39.31 33.44 -45.09
C SER A 90 38.21 33.85 -44.12
N ARG A 91 37.19 34.55 -44.60
CA ARG A 91 36.04 34.99 -43.81
C ARG A 91 35.20 33.82 -43.26
N LEU A 92 35.03 32.75 -44.05
CA LEU A 92 34.34 31.54 -43.62
C LEU A 92 35.15 30.75 -42.59
N LEU A 93 36.49 30.82 -42.62
CA LEU A 93 37.36 30.26 -41.58
C LEU A 93 37.30 31.09 -40.30
N GLU A 94 37.38 32.42 -40.38
CA GLU A 94 37.21 33.34 -39.23
C GLU A 94 35.88 33.05 -38.50
N VAL A 95 34.76 32.97 -39.24
CA VAL A 95 33.43 32.64 -38.67
C VAL A 95 33.34 31.19 -38.13
N GLN A 96 34.19 30.27 -38.59
CA GLN A 96 34.30 28.93 -37.98
C GLN A 96 35.15 28.94 -36.71
N GLU A 97 36.21 29.72 -36.64
CA GLU A 97 37.05 29.89 -35.45
C GLU A 97 36.28 30.62 -34.34
N GLU A 98 35.56 31.70 -34.65
CA GLU A 98 34.66 32.40 -33.71
C GLU A 98 33.64 31.43 -33.09
N ARG A 99 32.97 30.60 -33.91
CA ARG A 99 32.00 29.60 -33.44
C ARG A 99 32.63 28.47 -32.61
N GLN A 100 33.88 28.09 -32.90
CA GLN A 100 34.61 27.12 -32.09
C GLN A 100 35.01 27.71 -30.74
N GLU A 101 35.43 28.98 -30.68
CA GLU A 101 35.67 29.69 -29.43
C GLU A 101 34.37 29.84 -28.61
N GLU A 102 33.26 30.26 -29.22
CA GLU A 102 31.96 30.33 -28.54
C GLU A 102 31.53 28.98 -27.97
N TYR A 103 31.69 27.90 -28.75
CA TYR A 103 31.37 26.54 -28.31
C TYR A 103 32.25 26.08 -27.14
N GLU A 104 33.58 26.25 -27.20
CA GLU A 104 34.46 25.86 -26.08
C GLU A 104 34.29 26.77 -24.86
N ARG A 105 33.96 28.06 -25.02
CA ARG A 105 33.59 28.96 -23.90
C ARG A 105 32.30 28.50 -23.22
N PHE A 106 31.26 28.18 -23.99
CA PHE A 106 30.00 27.64 -23.46
C PHE A 106 30.20 26.30 -22.74
N LYS A 107 30.98 25.40 -23.36
CA LYS A 107 31.36 24.08 -22.82
C LYS A 107 32.25 24.18 -21.58
N ALA A 108 33.06 25.23 -21.45
CA ALA A 108 33.81 25.52 -20.22
C ALA A 108 32.88 26.03 -19.11
N ALA A 109 32.00 26.99 -19.40
CA ALA A 109 31.03 27.49 -18.43
C ALA A 109 30.11 26.37 -17.90
N ALA A 110 29.57 25.52 -18.78
CA ALA A 110 28.75 24.38 -18.40
C ALA A 110 29.50 23.34 -17.56
N LYS A 111 30.82 23.16 -17.79
CA LYS A 111 31.68 22.32 -16.93
C LYS A 111 31.90 22.93 -15.56
N GLU A 112 32.12 24.25 -15.46
CA GLU A 112 32.24 24.94 -14.17
C GLU A 112 30.94 24.87 -13.37
N GLU A 113 29.80 25.08 -14.03
CA GLU A 113 28.48 24.99 -13.39
C GLU A 113 28.20 23.56 -12.89
N ALA A 114 28.46 22.54 -13.73
CA ALA A 114 28.37 21.15 -13.32
C ALA A 114 29.30 20.81 -12.14
N ALA A 115 30.55 21.31 -12.15
CA ALA A 115 31.49 21.10 -11.05
C ALA A 115 31.05 21.79 -9.75
N ARG A 116 30.44 22.98 -9.82
CA ARG A 116 29.87 23.68 -8.65
C ARG A 116 28.67 22.91 -8.08
N LEU A 117 27.78 22.40 -8.94
CA LEU A 117 26.64 21.58 -8.51
C LEU A 117 27.08 20.26 -7.88
N ILE A 118 28.11 19.60 -8.43
CA ILE A 118 28.71 18.40 -7.83
C ILE A 118 29.30 18.74 -6.45
N ALA A 119 30.07 19.82 -6.33
CA ALA A 119 30.68 20.21 -5.05
C ALA A 119 29.63 20.52 -3.95
N VAL A 120 28.53 21.21 -4.29
CA VAL A 120 27.42 21.45 -3.34
C VAL A 120 26.79 20.15 -2.89
N VAL A 121 26.51 19.22 -3.80
CA VAL A 121 25.95 17.89 -3.47
C VAL A 121 26.94 17.04 -2.65
N GLU A 122 28.24 17.20 -2.85
CA GLU A 122 29.28 16.54 -2.04
C GLU A 122 29.39 17.14 -0.64
N GLU A 123 29.26 18.47 -0.48
CA GLU A 123 29.17 19.12 0.84
C GLU A 123 27.90 18.71 1.60
N GLU A 124 26.74 18.65 0.94
CA GLU A 124 25.48 18.19 1.56
C GLU A 124 25.58 16.73 2.01
N ARG A 125 26.20 15.87 1.19
CA ARG A 125 26.48 14.47 1.57
C ARG A 125 27.44 14.37 2.74
N ALA A 126 28.49 15.20 2.80
CA ALA A 126 29.41 15.22 3.93
C ALA A 126 28.70 15.60 5.24
N ARG A 127 27.89 16.67 5.23
CA ARG A 127 27.09 17.09 6.39
C ARG A 127 26.12 16.01 6.85
N ASN A 128 25.42 15.36 5.91
CA ASN A 128 24.49 14.26 6.22
C ASN A 128 25.20 13.00 6.77
N LEU A 129 26.48 12.78 6.43
CA LEU A 129 27.29 11.73 7.06
C LEU A 129 27.77 12.14 8.46
N GLU A 130 28.14 13.41 8.66
CA GLU A 130 28.52 13.93 9.98
C GLU A 130 27.35 13.91 10.97
N THR A 131 26.12 14.24 10.58
CA THR A 131 24.93 14.09 11.44
C THR A 131 24.65 12.62 11.73
N ARG A 132 24.74 11.74 10.73
CA ARG A 132 24.56 10.29 10.91
C ARG A 132 25.58 9.67 11.86
N GLU A 133 26.83 10.15 11.83
CA GLU A 133 27.85 9.78 12.80
C GLU A 133 27.56 10.32 14.21
N GLN A 134 26.97 11.50 14.35
CA GLN A 134 26.58 12.06 15.64
C GLN A 134 25.38 11.31 16.24
N GLU A 135 24.35 11.02 15.44
CA GLU A 135 23.22 10.14 15.79
C GLU A 135 23.73 8.78 16.33
N LEU A 136 24.62 8.11 15.60
CA LEU A 136 25.19 6.83 16.01
C LEU A 136 26.03 6.90 17.29
N LYS A 137 26.75 8.01 17.53
CA LYS A 137 27.51 8.23 18.78
C LYS A 137 26.59 8.45 19.97
N ILE A 138 25.50 9.22 19.80
CA ILE A 138 24.48 9.46 20.84
C ILE A 138 23.76 8.14 21.17
N HIS A 139 23.31 7.38 20.16
CA HIS A 139 22.66 6.10 20.39
C HIS A 139 23.59 5.05 21.04
N ALA A 140 24.89 5.05 20.72
CA ALA A 140 25.86 4.19 21.39
C ALA A 140 26.04 4.56 22.87
N GLN A 141 26.01 5.86 23.22
CA GLN A 141 26.04 6.32 24.61
C GLN A 141 24.76 5.95 25.35
N GLN A 142 23.59 6.20 24.76
CA GLN A 142 22.29 5.81 25.32
C GLN A 142 22.19 4.30 25.57
N LEU A 143 22.71 3.47 24.66
CA LEU A 143 22.76 2.02 24.84
C LEU A 143 23.67 1.62 26.01
N GLN A 144 24.85 2.23 26.13
CA GLN A 144 25.78 1.97 27.22
C GLN A 144 25.23 2.42 28.59
N GLU A 145 24.49 3.53 28.64
CA GLU A 145 23.78 4.00 29.85
C GLU A 145 22.64 3.04 30.23
N ALA A 146 21.85 2.59 29.25
CA ALA A 146 20.79 1.60 29.46
C ALA A 146 21.34 0.23 29.91
N GLU A 147 22.48 -0.21 29.37
CA GLU A 147 23.17 -1.43 29.82
C GLU A 147 23.63 -1.30 31.29
N GLN A 148 24.21 -0.16 31.68
CA GLN A 148 24.62 0.08 33.08
C GLN A 148 23.43 0.11 34.05
N VAL A 149 22.32 0.75 33.68
CA VAL A 149 21.08 0.75 34.49
C VAL A 149 20.51 -0.66 34.61
N ALA A 150 20.52 -1.45 33.52
CA ALA A 150 20.06 -2.84 33.53
C ALA A 150 20.97 -3.76 34.35
N GLU A 151 22.29 -3.54 34.37
CA GLU A 151 23.22 -4.27 35.24
C GLU A 151 23.04 -3.89 36.72
N ALA A 152 22.84 -2.61 37.04
CA ALA A 152 22.55 -2.17 38.39
C ALA A 152 21.23 -2.76 38.93
N ALA A 153 20.15 -2.71 38.14
CA ALA A 153 18.86 -3.28 38.51
C ALA A 153 18.92 -4.82 38.71
N ARG A 154 19.76 -5.53 37.94
CA ARG A 154 20.02 -6.96 38.17
C ARG A 154 20.76 -7.21 39.49
N GLN A 155 21.77 -6.41 39.80
CA GLN A 155 22.52 -6.54 41.07
C GLN A 155 21.65 -6.23 42.29
N GLN A 156 20.72 -5.27 42.19
CA GLN A 156 19.70 -5.04 43.21
C GLN A 156 18.78 -6.25 43.36
N LEU A 157 18.19 -6.74 42.26
CA LEU A 157 17.30 -7.91 42.31
C LEU A 157 18.00 -9.18 42.84
N GLU A 158 19.27 -9.40 42.52
CA GLU A 158 20.07 -10.51 43.08
C GLU A 158 20.31 -10.35 44.59
N ALA A 159 20.52 -9.12 45.07
CA ALA A 159 20.65 -8.83 46.50
C ALA A 159 19.31 -9.00 47.25
N ASP A 160 18.21 -8.52 46.69
CA ASP A 160 16.86 -8.63 47.27
C ASP A 160 16.41 -10.09 47.34
N LEU A 161 16.68 -10.88 46.29
CA LEU A 161 16.43 -12.33 46.30
C LEU A 161 17.27 -13.04 47.37
N LEU A 162 18.54 -12.69 47.52
CA LEU A 162 19.42 -13.27 48.55
C LEU A 162 18.96 -12.89 49.98
N ALA A 163 18.48 -11.66 50.18
CA ALA A 163 17.89 -11.23 51.45
C ALA A 163 16.59 -12.01 51.74
N ARG A 164 15.71 -12.14 50.75
CA ARG A 164 14.44 -12.87 50.89
C ARG A 164 14.64 -14.38 51.10
N GLU A 165 15.69 -14.97 50.52
CA GLU A 165 16.12 -16.34 50.84
C GLU A 165 16.60 -16.46 52.29
N GLN A 166 17.39 -15.50 52.79
CA GLN A 166 17.83 -15.48 54.19
C GLN A 166 16.65 -15.39 55.16
N GLU A 167 15.72 -14.46 54.93
CA GLU A 167 14.47 -14.34 55.70
C GLU A 167 13.66 -15.64 55.70
N LEU A 168 13.50 -16.28 54.54
CA LEU A 168 12.80 -17.56 54.42
C LEU A 168 13.54 -18.71 55.13
N THR A 169 14.87 -18.67 55.24
CA THR A 169 15.62 -19.64 56.08
C THR A 169 15.50 -19.35 57.58
N ALA A 170 15.49 -18.07 57.98
CA ALA A 170 15.30 -17.65 59.37
C ALA A 170 13.89 -18.01 59.87
N LEU A 171 12.85 -17.73 59.09
CA LEU A 171 11.47 -18.09 59.42
C LEU A 171 11.24 -19.62 59.43
N ARG A 172 11.96 -20.37 58.59
CA ARG A 172 11.94 -21.85 58.66
C ARG A 172 12.61 -22.37 59.92
N THR A 173 13.73 -21.78 60.34
CA THR A 173 14.45 -22.21 61.56
C THR A 173 13.64 -21.88 62.81
N SER A 174 13.10 -20.67 62.94
CA SER A 174 12.22 -20.33 64.07
C SER A 174 10.98 -21.22 64.13
N TYR A 175 10.34 -21.51 62.99
CA TYR A 175 9.18 -22.42 62.96
C TYR A 175 9.54 -23.87 63.32
N THR A 176 10.75 -24.35 62.99
CA THR A 176 11.21 -25.66 63.48
C THR A 176 11.53 -25.65 64.98
N GLU A 177 12.11 -24.56 65.50
CA GLU A 177 12.39 -24.40 66.93
C GLU A 177 11.10 -24.32 67.75
N GLU A 178 10.08 -23.60 67.27
CA GLU A 178 8.73 -23.59 67.84
C GLU A 178 8.08 -24.98 67.85
N GLN A 179 8.18 -25.74 66.75
CA GLN A 179 7.67 -27.11 66.71
C GLN A 179 8.41 -28.06 67.66
N GLU A 180 9.72 -27.92 67.82
CA GLU A 180 10.49 -28.75 68.75
C GLU A 180 10.22 -28.37 70.20
N ALA A 181 10.10 -27.08 70.52
CA ALA A 181 9.70 -26.60 71.84
C ALA A 181 8.30 -27.07 72.23
N ALA A 182 7.32 -26.98 71.33
CA ALA A 182 5.96 -27.45 71.56
C ALA A 182 5.89 -28.98 71.75
N ARG A 183 6.74 -29.76 71.06
CA ARG A 183 6.88 -31.21 71.31
C ARG A 183 7.49 -31.50 72.67
N GLN A 184 8.56 -30.81 73.06
CA GLN A 184 9.19 -30.99 74.37
C GLN A 184 8.25 -30.63 75.53
N GLN A 185 7.41 -29.59 75.35
CA GLN A 185 6.35 -29.25 76.30
C GLN A 185 5.30 -30.37 76.41
N LEU A 186 4.80 -30.88 75.28
CA LEU A 186 3.83 -31.99 75.28
C LEU A 186 4.40 -33.29 75.87
N GLU A 187 5.67 -33.61 75.59
CA GLU A 187 6.35 -34.77 76.19
C GLU A 187 6.54 -34.60 77.70
N ALA A 188 6.79 -33.38 78.19
CA ALA A 188 6.83 -33.08 79.63
C ALA A 188 5.44 -33.19 80.29
N GLU A 189 4.40 -32.60 79.70
CA GLU A 189 3.01 -32.72 80.20
C GLU A 189 2.54 -34.18 80.26
N LEU A 190 2.88 -34.99 79.25
CA LEU A 190 2.59 -36.42 79.24
C LEU A 190 3.35 -37.15 80.37
N LEU A 191 4.62 -36.83 80.59
CA LEU A 191 5.43 -37.45 81.65
C LEU A 191 4.95 -37.08 83.06
N GLU A 192 4.51 -35.83 83.27
CA GLU A 192 3.86 -35.42 84.53
C GLU A 192 2.52 -36.16 84.70
N ARG A 193 1.72 -36.27 83.65
CA ARG A 193 0.42 -36.95 83.69
C ARG A 193 0.54 -38.47 83.91
N GLU A 194 1.58 -39.10 83.40
CA GLU A 194 1.92 -40.50 83.72
C GLU A 194 2.31 -40.67 85.18
N GLN A 195 3.07 -39.73 85.76
CA GLN A 195 3.41 -39.73 87.20
C GLN A 195 2.18 -39.53 88.09
N GLU A 196 1.28 -38.61 87.74
CA GLU A 196 -0.01 -38.43 88.44
C GLU A 196 -0.87 -39.70 88.40
N LEU A 197 -0.97 -40.35 87.24
CA LEU A 197 -1.73 -41.59 87.08
C LEU A 197 -1.11 -42.74 87.88
N ALA A 198 0.21 -42.86 87.90
CA ALA A 198 0.92 -43.86 88.70
C ALA A 198 0.75 -43.62 90.22
N ALA A 199 0.82 -42.35 90.66
CA ALA A 199 0.57 -41.99 92.06
C ALA A 199 -0.88 -42.25 92.49
N LEU A 200 -1.85 -41.95 91.63
CA LEU A 200 -3.26 -42.25 91.87
C LEU A 200 -3.50 -43.77 91.94
N GLN A 201 -2.92 -44.55 91.02
CA GLN A 201 -2.97 -46.01 91.07
C GLN A 201 -2.39 -46.58 92.37
N ALA A 202 -1.22 -46.10 92.80
CA ALA A 202 -0.61 -46.52 94.07
C ALA A 202 -1.52 -46.22 95.28
N SER A 203 -2.08 -45.01 95.35
CA SER A 203 -3.00 -44.64 96.44
C SER A 203 -4.28 -45.50 96.47
N TYR A 204 -4.79 -45.91 95.31
CA TYR A 204 -5.95 -46.80 95.20
C TYR A 204 -5.62 -48.27 95.53
N GLU A 205 -4.40 -48.73 95.25
CA GLU A 205 -3.92 -50.04 95.72
C GLU A 205 -3.71 -50.06 97.24
N GLU A 206 -3.25 -48.96 97.85
CA GLU A 206 -3.16 -48.80 99.31
C GLU A 206 -4.55 -48.78 99.97
N GLU A 207 -5.52 -48.05 99.41
CA GLU A 207 -6.92 -48.04 99.88
C GLU A 207 -7.54 -49.45 99.82
N GLN A 208 -7.42 -50.14 98.68
CA GLN A 208 -7.88 -51.53 98.57
C GLN A 208 -7.14 -52.50 99.51
N ALA A 209 -5.87 -52.25 99.84
CA ALA A 209 -5.13 -53.08 100.79
C ALA A 209 -5.64 -52.86 102.23
N ALA A 210 -5.98 -51.62 102.60
CA ALA A 210 -6.59 -51.28 103.88
C ALA A 210 -7.97 -51.95 104.03
N ASP A 211 -8.86 -51.82 103.04
CA ASP A 211 -10.21 -52.42 103.05
C ASP A 211 -10.18 -53.95 103.15
N ARG A 212 -9.20 -54.61 102.52
CA ARG A 212 -9.03 -56.07 102.63
C ARG A 212 -8.61 -56.48 104.04
N GLU A 213 -7.83 -55.68 104.74
CA GLU A 213 -7.34 -55.98 106.09
C GLU A 213 -8.38 -55.60 107.17
N THR A 214 -9.17 -54.54 106.98
CA THR A 214 -10.32 -54.25 107.86
C THR A 214 -11.37 -55.36 107.76
N HIS A 215 -11.80 -55.76 106.56
CA HIS A 215 -12.74 -56.87 106.38
C HIS A 215 -12.21 -58.21 106.93
N ARG A 216 -10.89 -58.43 106.87
CA ARG A 216 -10.27 -59.61 107.48
C ARG A 216 -10.37 -59.59 109.01
N GLN A 217 -10.19 -58.43 109.62
CA GLN A 217 -10.33 -58.24 111.07
C GLN A 217 -11.80 -58.35 111.50
N GLU A 218 -12.74 -57.79 110.73
CA GLU A 218 -14.18 -57.98 110.94
C GLU A 218 -14.58 -59.46 110.91
N LEU A 219 -14.11 -60.21 109.90
CA LEU A 219 -14.41 -61.62 109.73
C LEU A 219 -13.81 -62.48 110.85
N ALA A 220 -12.56 -62.22 111.26
CA ALA A 220 -11.93 -62.89 112.40
C ALA A 220 -12.65 -62.58 113.73
N ASN A 221 -13.14 -61.35 113.92
CA ASN A 221 -13.94 -60.99 115.09
C ASN A 221 -15.31 -61.69 115.08
N ALA A 222 -15.96 -61.81 113.92
CA ALA A 222 -17.22 -62.53 113.77
C ALA A 222 -17.05 -64.05 114.04
N GLU A 223 -15.97 -64.66 113.55
CA GLU A 223 -15.62 -66.06 113.86
C GLU A 223 -15.41 -66.26 115.36
N ALA A 224 -14.72 -65.34 116.05
CA ALA A 224 -14.50 -65.41 117.50
C ALA A 224 -15.81 -65.29 118.30
N VAL A 225 -16.69 -64.37 117.93
CA VAL A 225 -18.03 -64.21 118.56
C VAL A 225 -18.90 -65.44 118.32
N HIS A 226 -18.91 -65.98 117.10
CA HIS A 226 -19.66 -67.21 116.82
C HIS A 226 -19.10 -68.43 117.57
N LEU A 227 -17.77 -68.52 117.76
CA LEU A 227 -17.17 -69.58 118.56
C LEU A 227 -17.65 -69.52 120.03
N GLN A 228 -17.65 -68.32 120.62
CA GLN A 228 -18.16 -68.09 121.99
C GLN A 228 -19.64 -68.47 122.11
N GLN A 229 -20.49 -68.02 121.19
CA GLN A 229 -21.91 -68.39 121.13
C GLN A 229 -22.10 -69.92 121.03
N LEU A 230 -21.25 -70.61 120.28
CA LEU A 230 -21.29 -72.08 120.14
C LEU A 230 -20.82 -72.82 121.41
N GLU A 231 -20.03 -72.18 122.28
CA GLU A 231 -19.66 -72.72 123.60
C GLU A 231 -20.73 -72.44 124.65
N GLU A 232 -21.31 -71.24 124.66
CA GLU A 232 -22.44 -70.88 125.51
C GLU A 232 -23.67 -71.77 125.23
N LEU A 233 -24.03 -71.98 123.95
CA LEU A 233 -25.13 -72.88 123.57
C LEU A 233 -24.88 -74.34 123.97
N LYS A 234 -23.63 -74.83 123.90
CA LYS A 234 -23.28 -76.17 124.41
C LYS A 234 -23.44 -76.26 125.92
N ALA A 235 -23.04 -75.23 126.66
CA ALA A 235 -23.18 -75.17 128.11
C ALA A 235 -24.66 -75.12 128.53
N ALA A 236 -25.47 -74.30 127.84
CA ALA A 236 -26.91 -74.22 128.05
C ALA A 236 -27.59 -75.58 127.79
N HIS A 237 -27.36 -76.21 126.64
CA HIS A 237 -27.94 -77.51 126.31
C HIS A 237 -27.49 -78.63 127.26
N LEU A 238 -26.30 -78.56 127.85
CA LEU A 238 -25.89 -79.49 128.91
C LEU A 238 -26.71 -79.30 130.20
N GLN A 239 -26.94 -78.06 130.63
CA GLN A 239 -27.80 -77.77 131.79
C GLN A 239 -29.27 -78.11 131.53
N GLU A 240 -29.77 -77.91 130.30
CA GLU A 240 -31.09 -78.37 129.88
C GLU A 240 -31.19 -79.90 129.93
N LEU A 241 -30.19 -80.64 129.46
CA LEU A 241 -30.19 -82.11 129.52
C LEU A 241 -30.07 -82.67 130.94
N GLU A 242 -29.43 -81.96 131.87
CA GLU A 242 -29.40 -82.32 133.29
C GLU A 242 -30.74 -82.01 133.98
N SER A 243 -31.30 -80.82 133.78
CA SER A 243 -32.60 -80.44 134.36
C SER A 243 -33.78 -81.23 133.79
N ILE A 244 -33.78 -81.57 132.50
CA ILE A 244 -34.76 -82.49 131.88
C ILE A 244 -34.60 -83.91 132.43
N ARG A 245 -33.38 -84.34 132.79
CA ARG A 245 -33.18 -85.62 133.48
C ARG A 245 -33.82 -85.62 134.87
N GLU A 246 -33.62 -84.55 135.65
CA GLU A 246 -34.23 -84.43 136.97
C GLU A 246 -35.76 -84.30 136.88
N SER A 247 -36.28 -83.49 135.95
CA SER A 247 -37.73 -83.36 135.72
C SER A 247 -38.34 -84.70 135.33
N LEU A 248 -37.79 -85.42 134.35
CA LEU A 248 -38.29 -86.74 133.96
C LEU A 248 -38.23 -87.78 135.09
N THR A 249 -37.27 -87.70 136.02
CA THR A 249 -37.28 -88.58 137.21
C THR A 249 -38.38 -88.23 138.21
N ASN A 250 -38.75 -86.95 138.34
CA ASN A 250 -39.86 -86.50 139.19
C ASN A 250 -41.22 -86.77 138.51
N GLU A 251 -41.34 -86.47 137.22
CA GLU A 251 -42.52 -86.76 136.40
C GLU A 251 -42.81 -88.26 136.31
N LEU A 252 -41.81 -89.15 136.37
CA LEU A 252 -42.04 -90.60 136.50
C LEU A 252 -42.63 -91.03 137.86
N VAL A 253 -42.51 -90.19 138.89
CA VAL A 253 -43.20 -90.37 140.17
C VAL A 253 -44.61 -89.75 140.10
N GLU A 254 -44.76 -88.57 139.51
CA GLU A 254 -46.04 -87.84 139.45
C GLU A 254 -47.02 -88.37 138.40
N THR A 255 -46.59 -88.73 137.19
CA THR A 255 -47.47 -89.37 136.18
C THR A 255 -48.04 -90.69 136.69
N ARG A 256 -47.30 -91.39 137.57
CA ARG A 256 -47.74 -92.61 138.24
C ARG A 256 -48.84 -92.36 139.29
N THR A 257 -49.05 -91.11 139.72
CA THR A 257 -50.20 -90.70 140.54
C THR A 257 -51.30 -90.05 139.68
N LEU A 258 -50.96 -89.28 138.65
CA LEU A 258 -51.93 -88.55 137.80
C LEU A 258 -52.68 -89.42 136.78
N LEU A 259 -52.09 -90.51 136.26
CA LEU A 259 -52.83 -91.46 135.41
C LEU A 259 -53.97 -92.19 136.14
N SER A 260 -54.09 -92.02 137.47
CA SER A 260 -55.26 -92.46 138.24
C SER A 260 -56.47 -91.50 138.18
N GLN A 261 -56.34 -90.36 137.50
CA GLN A 261 -57.34 -89.27 137.52
C GLN A 261 -57.88 -88.87 136.13
N GLU A 262 -57.04 -88.78 135.08
CA GLU A 262 -57.48 -88.17 133.80
C GLU A 262 -58.31 -89.07 132.86
N LEU A 263 -58.63 -90.31 133.24
CA LEU A 263 -59.37 -91.25 132.39
C LEU A 263 -60.86 -90.86 132.20
N GLU A 264 -61.37 -89.84 132.91
CA GLU A 264 -62.81 -89.58 133.04
C GLU A 264 -63.44 -88.52 132.10
N ASN A 265 -62.67 -87.58 131.49
CA ASN A 265 -63.27 -86.27 131.11
C ASN A 265 -63.49 -85.91 129.62
N THR A 266 -62.53 -86.03 128.70
CA THR A 266 -62.54 -85.20 127.45
C THR A 266 -62.74 -85.96 126.14
N GLN A 267 -63.93 -85.83 125.49
CA GLN A 267 -64.22 -86.56 124.24
C GLN A 267 -65.17 -85.91 123.19
N LEU A 268 -65.57 -84.63 123.29
CA LEU A 268 -66.77 -84.12 122.57
C LEU A 268 -66.63 -82.88 121.63
N THR A 269 -65.44 -82.27 121.50
CA THR A 269 -65.14 -81.04 120.74
C THR A 269 -65.27 -80.98 119.18
N LEU A 270 -66.39 -80.48 118.62
CA LEU A 270 -66.49 -79.61 117.39
C LEU A 270 -66.20 -80.11 115.94
N SER A 271 -66.87 -79.50 114.93
CA SER A 271 -66.54 -79.49 113.46
C SER A 271 -67.50 -78.59 112.61
N LYS A 272 -67.02 -77.82 111.58
CA LYS A 272 -67.74 -77.33 110.33
C LYS A 272 -67.07 -76.13 109.53
N GLU A 273 -67.58 -75.88 108.28
CA GLU A 273 -67.61 -74.63 107.40
C GLU A 273 -66.55 -74.37 106.25
N LEU A 274 -66.98 -74.12 104.95
CA LEU A 274 -66.16 -73.77 103.72
C LEU A 274 -66.95 -73.59 102.33
N SER A 275 -66.73 -72.56 101.41
CA SER A 275 -67.01 -72.55 99.89
C SER A 275 -66.82 -71.21 98.99
N GLU A 276 -66.75 -71.29 97.60
CA GLU A 276 -66.94 -70.27 96.42
C GLU A 276 -65.80 -69.25 95.90
N GLU A 277 -65.65 -68.56 94.68
CA GLU A 277 -66.13 -68.48 93.21
C GLU A 277 -65.14 -67.71 92.15
N ARG A 278 -65.48 -67.26 90.87
CA ARG A 278 -64.56 -66.76 89.71
C ARG A 278 -65.15 -66.04 88.37
N GLU A 279 -64.32 -65.40 87.45
CA GLU A 279 -64.31 -65.36 85.87
C GLU A 279 -64.14 -64.05 84.91
N ALA A 280 -63.74 -64.22 83.58
CA ALA A 280 -63.85 -63.39 82.27
C ALA A 280 -62.73 -62.34 81.72
N LEU A 281 -62.48 -61.80 80.45
CA LEU A 281 -62.75 -62.00 78.94
C LEU A 281 -61.72 -61.37 77.83
N GLN A 282 -62.07 -60.79 76.60
CA GLN A 282 -61.20 -60.71 75.32
C GLN A 282 -61.52 -59.72 74.06
N ARG A 283 -60.58 -59.47 73.04
CA ARG A 283 -60.64 -59.04 71.52
C ARG A 283 -60.21 -57.58 71.00
N GLU A 284 -59.98 -57.09 69.71
CA GLU A 284 -60.21 -57.40 68.21
C GLU A 284 -59.28 -56.59 67.12
N LEU A 285 -59.51 -56.54 65.73
CA LEU A 285 -58.53 -56.13 64.60
C LEU A 285 -58.89 -55.24 63.28
N ALA A 286 -57.87 -54.52 62.68
CA ALA A 286 -57.38 -54.20 61.24
C ALA A 286 -58.11 -53.50 59.97
N LYS A 287 -57.40 -52.59 59.17
CA LYS A 287 -57.44 -52.36 57.63
C LYS A 287 -56.53 -51.22 56.98
N THR A 288 -56.54 -50.95 55.63
CA THR A 288 -55.45 -50.26 54.80
C THR A 288 -55.77 -49.41 53.50
N LYS A 289 -54.81 -48.56 53.02
CA LYS A 289 -54.34 -48.22 51.59
C LYS A 289 -54.73 -46.91 50.76
N GLU A 290 -53.72 -46.32 50.02
CA GLU A 290 -53.69 -45.73 48.60
C GLU A 290 -53.44 -44.20 48.19
N LEU A 291 -52.64 -44.01 47.10
CA LEU A 291 -52.55 -42.93 46.02
C LEU A 291 -52.02 -41.44 46.16
N ARG A 292 -50.98 -41.02 45.38
CA ARG A 292 -50.96 -39.90 44.33
C ARG A 292 -49.58 -39.39 43.77
N GLN A 293 -49.64 -38.71 42.59
CA GLN A 293 -48.66 -37.79 41.90
C GLN A 293 -47.33 -38.38 41.34
N SER A 294 -46.73 -38.03 40.17
CA SER A 294 -46.82 -37.00 39.08
C SER A 294 -46.23 -35.61 39.36
N GLN A 295 -45.42 -34.94 38.51
CA GLN A 295 -45.10 -35.09 37.07
C GLN A 295 -43.60 -34.82 36.78
N GLY A 296 -43.14 -34.97 35.52
CA GLY A 296 -41.84 -34.45 35.06
C GLY A 296 -41.83 -34.12 33.57
N THR A 297 -41.56 -32.87 33.21
CA THR A 297 -41.45 -32.39 31.82
C THR A 297 -40.56 -31.15 31.71
N GLN A 298 -39.50 -31.24 30.91
CA GLN A 298 -39.13 -30.32 29.80
C GLN A 298 -37.61 -30.31 29.61
N GLU A 299 -37.17 -30.66 28.39
CA GLU A 299 -36.20 -29.87 27.63
C GLU A 299 -36.09 -30.38 26.18
N HIS A 300 -35.62 -29.52 25.26
CA HIS A 300 -35.12 -29.85 23.91
C HIS A 300 -36.05 -30.70 22.98
N ARG A 301 -36.61 -30.16 21.88
CA ARG A 301 -35.98 -29.32 20.83
C ARG A 301 -37.01 -28.49 20.04
N HIS A 302 -36.60 -27.32 19.57
CA HIS A 302 -37.21 -26.60 18.45
C HIS A 302 -36.39 -26.79 17.16
N LYS A 303 -36.92 -26.28 16.03
CA LYS A 303 -36.26 -26.04 14.73
C LYS A 303 -35.88 -27.28 13.90
N GLN A 304 -36.85 -27.76 13.13
CA GLN A 304 -36.66 -28.06 11.70
C GLN A 304 -37.98 -27.80 10.95
N ASN A 305 -37.90 -27.65 9.62
CA ASN A 305 -39.01 -27.45 8.66
C ASN A 305 -39.66 -26.04 8.61
N VAL A 306 -38.95 -25.08 8.00
CA VAL A 306 -39.53 -23.89 7.33
C VAL A 306 -38.78 -23.66 6.00
N GLN A 307 -38.90 -24.61 5.06
CA GLN A 307 -38.30 -24.52 3.72
C GLN A 307 -39.10 -25.31 2.66
N GLU A 308 -40.33 -24.88 2.37
CA GLU A 308 -41.00 -25.27 1.11
C GLU A 308 -42.09 -24.26 0.73
N LEU A 309 -42.25 -24.01 -0.58
CA LEU A 309 -43.12 -23.03 -1.31
C LEU A 309 -42.48 -21.69 -1.71
N GLU A 310 -41.83 -21.64 -2.89
CA GLU A 310 -41.85 -20.48 -3.84
C GLU A 310 -41.08 -20.74 -5.17
N LYS A 311 -41.70 -21.41 -6.18
CA LYS A 311 -41.23 -21.37 -7.60
C LYS A 311 -42.19 -22.03 -8.63
N GLN A 312 -42.58 -21.30 -9.71
CA GLN A 312 -42.84 -21.73 -11.13
C GLN A 312 -43.88 -20.84 -11.88
N LEU A 313 -43.63 -20.50 -13.19
CA LEU A 313 -44.57 -20.36 -14.37
C LEU A 313 -44.13 -19.35 -15.50
N SER A 314 -44.47 -19.57 -16.80
CA SER A 314 -44.08 -18.71 -17.99
C SER A 314 -44.70 -19.02 -19.42
N GLU A 315 -44.96 -18.00 -20.29
CA GLU A 315 -45.00 -17.90 -21.83
C GLU A 315 -46.09 -18.57 -22.76
N LEU A 316 -46.27 -18.38 -24.12
CA LEU A 316 -46.35 -17.26 -25.16
C LEU A 316 -46.80 -17.77 -26.61
N ARG A 317 -47.31 -16.95 -27.62
CA ARG A 317 -47.43 -17.28 -29.13
C ARG A 317 -48.04 -16.23 -30.16
N GLY A 318 -47.86 -16.41 -31.51
CA GLY A 318 -48.37 -15.64 -32.73
C GLY A 318 -48.18 -16.40 -34.12
N GLY A 319 -48.40 -16.02 -35.43
CA GLY A 319 -48.92 -14.87 -36.28
C GLY A 319 -48.89 -15.17 -37.86
N THR A 320 -49.47 -14.37 -38.83
CA THR A 320 -49.67 -14.72 -40.32
C THR A 320 -49.84 -13.56 -41.41
N GLY A 321 -49.84 -13.81 -42.77
CA GLY A 321 -50.23 -12.85 -43.90
C GLY A 321 -49.99 -13.23 -45.43
N GLN A 322 -50.64 -12.57 -46.46
CA GLN A 322 -50.40 -12.69 -47.97
C GLN A 322 -51.27 -11.77 -48.93
N LEU A 323 -50.72 -11.07 -49.98
CA LEU A 323 -51.40 -10.52 -51.23
C LEU A 323 -50.54 -9.53 -52.09
N GLN A 324 -50.25 -9.70 -53.42
CA GLN A 324 -49.40 -8.68 -54.16
C GLN A 324 -49.28 -8.56 -55.73
N ALA A 325 -50.12 -9.13 -56.61
CA ALA A 325 -49.69 -9.36 -58.02
C ALA A 325 -49.98 -8.32 -59.16
N ARG A 326 -51.01 -7.45 -59.10
CA ARG A 326 -51.61 -6.82 -60.32
C ARG A 326 -51.08 -5.44 -60.79
N LEU A 327 -49.96 -4.95 -60.27
CA LEU A 327 -49.58 -3.52 -60.39
C LEU A 327 -49.04 -3.07 -61.78
N ARG A 328 -48.38 -3.97 -62.52
CA ARG A 328 -47.25 -3.62 -63.41
C ARG A 328 -47.54 -2.87 -64.73
N ALA A 329 -48.77 -2.84 -65.23
CA ALA A 329 -49.02 -2.40 -66.61
C ALA A 329 -49.13 -0.87 -66.80
N ALA A 330 -49.69 -0.16 -65.82
CA ALA A 330 -49.83 1.31 -65.88
C ALA A 330 -48.50 2.04 -65.62
N GLU A 331 -47.42 1.32 -65.30
CA GLU A 331 -46.15 1.87 -64.86
C GLU A 331 -45.31 2.48 -66.00
N ALA A 332 -45.57 2.13 -67.26
CA ALA A 332 -44.66 2.39 -68.38
C ALA A 332 -44.82 3.77 -69.05
N GLY A 333 -46.02 4.17 -69.46
CA GLY A 333 -46.25 5.50 -70.04
C GLY A 333 -45.97 6.64 -69.05
N LEU A 334 -46.23 6.35 -67.77
CA LEU A 334 -45.83 7.20 -66.65
C LEU A 334 -44.30 7.37 -66.52
N LYS A 335 -43.45 6.49 -67.07
CA LYS A 335 -41.98 6.61 -66.93
C LYS A 335 -41.44 7.86 -67.59
N GLY A 336 -41.63 8.11 -68.89
CA GLY A 336 -40.98 9.28 -69.55
C GLY A 336 -41.23 10.63 -68.85
N GLU A 337 -42.48 10.92 -68.47
CA GLU A 337 -42.79 12.12 -67.69
C GLU A 337 -42.38 12.02 -66.22
N ARG A 338 -42.42 10.83 -65.60
CA ARG A 338 -41.76 10.60 -64.31
C ARG A 338 -40.26 10.84 -64.42
N ASP A 339 -39.58 10.51 -65.51
CA ASP A 339 -38.12 10.50 -65.60
C ASP A 339 -37.58 11.92 -65.73
N ALA A 340 -38.25 12.77 -66.53
CA ALA A 340 -38.01 14.21 -66.54
C ALA A 340 -38.45 14.89 -65.21
N ARG A 341 -39.55 14.44 -64.62
CA ARG A 341 -39.97 14.89 -63.28
C ARG A 341 -39.07 14.33 -62.17
N LEU A 342 -38.35 13.24 -62.37
CA LEU A 342 -37.44 12.57 -61.44
C LEU A 342 -36.04 13.18 -61.54
N THR A 343 -35.59 13.67 -62.69
CA THR A 343 -34.38 14.50 -62.73
C THR A 343 -34.63 15.86 -62.05
N LEU A 344 -35.79 16.48 -62.26
CA LEU A 344 -36.17 17.69 -61.52
C LEU A 344 -36.48 17.44 -60.03
N LEU A 345 -37.16 16.33 -59.70
CA LEU A 345 -37.39 15.94 -58.30
C LEU A 345 -36.09 15.51 -57.63
N THR A 346 -35.17 14.79 -58.26
CA THR A 346 -33.89 14.44 -57.62
C THR A 346 -32.99 15.66 -57.46
N GLN A 347 -33.01 16.63 -58.39
CA GLN A 347 -32.33 17.91 -58.17
C GLN A 347 -32.97 18.71 -57.02
N TYR A 348 -34.30 18.79 -56.97
CA TYR A 348 -35.02 19.42 -55.86
C TYR A 348 -34.80 18.68 -54.53
N GLU A 349 -34.84 17.35 -54.51
CA GLU A 349 -34.58 16.52 -53.35
C GLU A 349 -33.11 16.57 -52.92
N LEU A 350 -32.14 16.72 -53.82
CA LEU A 350 -30.74 16.93 -53.46
C LEU A 350 -30.52 18.31 -52.85
N VAL A 351 -31.28 19.33 -53.29
CA VAL A 351 -31.30 20.65 -52.64
C VAL A 351 -32.01 20.58 -51.29
N SER A 352 -33.22 20.02 -51.21
CA SER A 352 -33.95 19.86 -49.94
C SER A 352 -33.20 18.98 -48.95
N LYS A 353 -32.59 17.85 -49.35
CA LYS A 353 -31.74 17.04 -48.46
C LYS A 353 -30.52 17.82 -47.99
N ARG A 354 -29.99 18.75 -48.78
CA ARG A 354 -28.89 19.64 -48.38
C ARG A 354 -29.35 20.77 -47.46
N GLU A 355 -30.56 21.29 -47.64
CA GLU A 355 -31.20 22.25 -46.72
C GLU A 355 -31.63 21.58 -45.41
N GLU A 356 -32.06 20.32 -45.45
CA GLU A 356 -32.33 19.46 -44.29
C GLU A 356 -31.03 19.15 -43.55
N GLN A 357 -29.96 18.73 -44.24
CA GLN A 357 -28.63 18.52 -43.65
C GLN A 357 -28.07 19.80 -43.01
N LEU A 358 -28.10 20.94 -43.71
CA LEU A 358 -27.69 22.22 -43.14
C LEU A 358 -28.61 22.65 -41.98
N GLY A 359 -29.89 22.26 -41.99
CA GLY A 359 -30.82 22.45 -40.89
C GLY A 359 -30.55 21.54 -39.69
N GLU A 360 -30.04 20.33 -39.90
CA GLU A 360 -29.62 19.38 -38.86
C GLU A 360 -28.25 19.76 -38.28
N GLU A 361 -27.32 20.23 -39.11
CA GLU A 361 -26.05 20.86 -38.68
C GLU A 361 -26.31 22.14 -37.87
N LEU A 362 -27.26 22.99 -38.31
CA LEU A 362 -27.62 24.20 -37.56
C LEU A 362 -28.38 23.87 -36.26
N ARG A 363 -29.27 22.87 -36.25
CA ARG A 363 -29.93 22.39 -35.02
C ARG A 363 -28.91 21.83 -34.04
N SER A 364 -28.09 20.86 -34.45
CA SER A 364 -27.08 20.25 -33.57
C SER A 364 -26.05 21.25 -33.07
N THR A 365 -25.65 22.26 -33.85
CA THR A 365 -24.81 23.36 -33.34
C THR A 365 -25.54 24.29 -32.38
N THR A 366 -26.85 24.55 -32.54
CA THR A 366 -27.65 25.25 -31.51
C THR A 366 -27.89 24.42 -30.25
N GLU A 367 -28.04 23.10 -30.38
CA GLU A 367 -28.20 22.16 -29.25
C GLU A 367 -26.89 22.03 -28.46
N LEU A 368 -25.74 21.90 -29.14
CA LEU A 368 -24.41 22.00 -28.52
C LEU A 368 -24.19 23.38 -27.88
N GLY A 369 -24.65 24.46 -28.51
CA GLY A 369 -24.62 25.80 -27.94
C GLY A 369 -25.44 25.93 -26.64
N ALA A 370 -26.62 25.31 -26.59
CA ALA A 370 -27.47 25.26 -25.41
C ALA A 370 -26.84 24.40 -24.29
N LEU A 371 -26.33 23.21 -24.61
CA LEU A 371 -25.62 22.36 -23.65
C LEU A 371 -24.40 23.08 -23.06
N LEU A 372 -23.63 23.83 -23.87
CA LEU A 372 -22.51 24.63 -23.38
C LEU A 372 -22.95 25.81 -22.51
N SER A 373 -24.12 26.43 -22.76
CA SER A 373 -24.66 27.44 -21.83
C SER A 373 -25.13 26.82 -20.51
N ASP A 374 -25.76 25.65 -20.55
CA ASP A 374 -26.24 24.93 -19.36
C ASP A 374 -25.06 24.44 -18.51
N GLU A 375 -23.98 23.95 -19.14
CA GLU A 375 -22.72 23.61 -18.45
C GLU A 375 -22.04 24.84 -17.83
N LEU A 376 -22.01 25.98 -18.53
CA LEU A 376 -21.47 27.23 -18.00
C LEU A 376 -22.31 27.79 -16.83
N GLU A 377 -23.63 27.63 -16.86
CA GLU A 377 -24.50 28.03 -15.76
C GLU A 377 -24.36 27.08 -14.56
N GLY A 378 -24.31 25.76 -14.80
CA GLY A 378 -24.03 24.77 -13.76
C GLY A 378 -22.65 24.93 -13.11
N LEU A 379 -21.63 25.36 -13.86
CA LEU A 379 -20.32 25.71 -13.32
C LEU A 379 -20.36 26.99 -12.46
N ARG A 380 -21.15 28.00 -12.85
CA ARG A 380 -21.36 29.21 -12.03
C ARG A 380 -22.06 28.90 -10.71
N GLN A 381 -23.14 28.12 -10.76
CA GLN A 381 -23.87 27.70 -9.54
C GLN A 381 -22.97 26.91 -8.58
N ARG A 382 -22.10 26.03 -9.08
CA ARG A 382 -21.09 25.33 -8.26
C ARG A 382 -20.05 26.27 -7.66
N TYR A 383 -19.61 27.29 -8.41
CA TYR A 383 -18.68 28.31 -7.91
C TYR A 383 -19.32 29.18 -6.82
N GLU A 384 -20.56 29.60 -7.00
CA GLU A 384 -21.32 30.36 -6.01
C GLU A 384 -21.53 29.57 -4.71
N LEU A 385 -21.95 28.30 -4.80
CA LEU A 385 -22.06 27.40 -3.64
C LEU A 385 -20.73 27.24 -2.89
N SER A 386 -19.62 27.03 -3.62
CA SER A 386 -18.29 26.92 -3.01
C SER A 386 -17.82 28.24 -2.36
N GLN A 387 -18.19 29.39 -2.93
CA GLN A 387 -17.92 30.70 -2.36
C GLN A 387 -18.74 30.93 -1.07
N ASP A 388 -19.99 30.50 -1.03
CA ASP A 388 -20.84 30.59 0.16
C ASP A 388 -20.38 29.64 1.27
N GLU A 389 -20.02 28.40 0.94
CA GLU A 389 -19.38 27.44 1.86
C GLU A 389 -18.09 28.03 2.48
N ALA A 390 -17.21 28.60 1.65
CA ALA A 390 -16.01 29.28 2.12
C ALA A 390 -16.33 30.52 2.99
N SER A 391 -17.45 31.20 2.75
CA SER A 391 -17.92 32.30 3.63
C SER A 391 -18.40 31.79 4.99
N MET A 392 -19.05 30.62 5.03
CA MET A 392 -19.56 30.00 6.25
C MET A 392 -18.44 29.42 7.10
N LEU A 393 -17.46 28.75 6.48
CA LEU A 393 -16.25 28.27 7.16
C LEU A 393 -15.42 29.41 7.76
N ARG A 394 -15.38 30.59 7.12
CA ARG A 394 -14.73 31.78 7.69
C ARG A 394 -15.47 32.33 8.91
N LYS A 395 -16.81 32.27 8.93
CA LYS A 395 -17.62 32.68 10.10
C LYS A 395 -17.40 31.74 11.28
N SER A 396 -17.51 30.43 11.08
CA SER A 396 -17.29 29.45 12.17
C SER A 396 -15.85 29.43 12.67
N LEU A 397 -14.85 29.70 11.81
CA LEU A 397 -13.47 29.90 12.23
C LEU A 397 -13.29 31.18 13.08
N GLN A 398 -14.04 32.25 12.78
CA GLN A 398 -14.04 33.46 13.59
C GLN A 398 -14.76 33.24 14.94
N GLU A 399 -15.92 32.57 14.93
CA GLU A 399 -16.68 32.23 16.15
C GLU A 399 -15.87 31.33 17.09
N THR A 400 -15.11 30.36 16.56
CA THR A 400 -14.20 29.51 17.35
C THR A 400 -12.92 30.22 17.80
N SER A 401 -12.41 31.18 17.03
CA SER A 401 -11.33 32.09 17.46
C SER A 401 -11.76 32.98 18.63
N ASP A 402 -12.97 33.55 18.56
CA ASP A 402 -13.48 34.45 19.59
C ASP A 402 -13.97 33.69 20.85
N SER A 403 -14.45 32.45 20.72
CA SER A 403 -14.69 31.58 21.89
C SER A 403 -13.40 31.09 22.55
N LEU A 404 -12.36 30.75 21.77
CA LEU A 404 -11.03 30.41 22.31
C LEU A 404 -10.43 31.59 23.10
N ARG A 405 -10.54 32.82 22.57
CA ARG A 405 -10.14 34.05 23.28
C ARG A 405 -10.93 34.26 24.58
N HIS A 406 -12.21 33.92 24.58
CA HIS A 406 -13.03 34.01 25.79
C HIS A 406 -12.57 33.02 26.87
N VAL A 407 -12.33 31.75 26.51
CA VAL A 407 -11.82 30.72 27.43
C VAL A 407 -10.40 31.07 27.92
N GLN A 408 -9.54 31.62 27.07
CA GLN A 408 -8.22 32.11 27.48
C GLN A 408 -8.32 33.26 28.50
N ALA A 409 -9.29 34.17 28.34
CA ALA A 409 -9.53 35.25 29.28
C ALA A 409 -10.14 34.78 30.62
N GLU A 410 -10.94 33.71 30.59
CA GLU A 410 -11.46 33.07 31.81
C GLU A 410 -10.37 32.27 32.55
N LEU A 411 -9.53 31.54 31.82
CA LEU A 411 -8.35 30.87 32.38
C LEU A 411 -7.42 31.88 33.07
N ALA A 412 -7.14 33.02 32.40
CA ALA A 412 -6.31 34.09 32.96
C ALA A 412 -6.91 34.71 34.25
N ARG A 413 -8.24 34.78 34.36
CA ARG A 413 -8.93 35.17 35.61
C ARG A 413 -8.79 34.10 36.68
N ALA A 414 -9.06 32.84 36.35
CA ALA A 414 -8.94 31.74 37.30
C ALA A 414 -7.51 31.61 37.86
N THR A 415 -6.46 31.79 37.03
CA THR A 415 -5.07 31.82 37.51
C THR A 415 -4.78 33.02 38.40
N ALA A 416 -5.37 34.19 38.12
CA ALA A 416 -5.23 35.36 39.00
C ALA A 416 -5.94 35.13 40.34
N GLU A 417 -7.15 34.57 40.32
CA GLU A 417 -7.89 34.19 41.53
C GLU A 417 -7.11 33.18 42.37
N VAL A 418 -6.54 32.12 41.76
CA VAL A 418 -5.64 31.17 42.45
C VAL A 418 -4.45 31.90 43.09
N SER A 419 -3.80 32.85 42.42
CA SER A 419 -2.71 33.61 43.04
C SER A 419 -3.18 34.45 44.24
N THR A 420 -4.39 35.01 44.22
CA THR A 420 -4.97 35.71 45.39
C THR A 420 -5.36 34.77 46.52
N TRP A 421 -5.74 33.52 46.23
CA TRP A 421 -5.97 32.49 47.24
C TRP A 421 -4.68 31.97 47.86
N GLN A 422 -3.61 31.83 47.09
CA GLN A 422 -2.26 31.51 47.58
C GLN A 422 -1.76 32.63 48.51
N GLU A 423 -1.81 33.88 48.05
CA GLU A 423 -1.50 35.06 48.86
C GLU A 423 -2.31 35.16 50.16
N LEU A 424 -3.53 34.60 50.20
CA LEU A 424 -4.35 34.57 51.41
C LEU A 424 -3.99 33.37 52.31
N ALA A 425 -3.66 32.22 51.72
CA ALA A 425 -3.20 31.04 52.45
C ALA A 425 -1.86 31.32 53.15
N ASP A 426 -0.91 31.98 52.48
CA ASP A 426 0.38 32.36 53.07
C ASP A 426 0.19 33.27 54.29
N LYS A 427 -0.67 34.29 54.18
CA LYS A 427 -1.04 35.18 55.29
C LYS A 427 -1.75 34.43 56.43
N ARG A 428 -2.49 33.34 56.13
CA ARG A 428 -3.07 32.46 57.16
C ARG A 428 -2.04 31.54 57.82
N MET A 429 -1.00 31.10 57.12
CA MET A 429 0.12 30.38 57.73
C MET A 429 0.98 31.31 58.61
N GLU A 430 1.12 32.57 58.22
CA GLU A 430 1.72 33.63 59.06
C GLU A 430 0.86 33.88 60.32
N ASP A 431 -0.47 34.10 60.19
CA ASP A 431 -1.40 34.19 61.32
C ASP A 431 -1.30 32.98 62.27
N ILE A 432 -1.23 31.76 61.73
CA ILE A 432 -1.16 30.51 62.50
C ILE A 432 0.17 30.40 63.24
N SER A 433 1.30 30.63 62.57
CA SER A 433 2.61 30.56 63.24
C SER A 433 2.80 31.66 64.30
N GLU A 434 2.20 32.84 64.10
CA GLU A 434 2.06 33.86 65.15
C GLU A 434 1.22 33.37 66.36
N LEU A 435 0.17 32.58 66.13
CA LEU A 435 -0.68 32.02 67.20
C LEU A 435 0.00 30.84 67.92
N GLU A 436 0.74 30.00 67.21
CA GLU A 436 1.56 28.91 67.75
C GLU A 436 2.69 29.46 68.63
N MET A 437 3.37 30.53 68.18
CA MET A 437 4.36 31.23 69.01
C MET A 437 3.72 31.85 70.26
N LYS A 438 2.50 32.40 70.17
CA LYS A 438 1.76 32.92 71.34
C LYS A 438 1.26 31.81 72.26
N LEU A 439 1.03 30.60 71.73
CA LEU A 439 0.70 29.41 72.52
C LEU A 439 1.94 28.92 73.27
N LEU A 440 3.07 28.75 72.59
CA LEU A 440 4.37 28.43 73.22
C LEU A 440 4.75 29.44 74.30
N GLU A 441 4.61 30.74 74.02
CA GLU A 441 4.78 31.81 75.01
C GLU A 441 3.80 31.69 76.20
N ALA A 442 2.59 31.14 76.00
CA ALA A 442 1.64 30.90 77.07
C ALA A 442 1.96 29.61 77.85
N GLU A 443 2.45 28.57 77.18
CA GLU A 443 2.92 27.32 77.77
C GLU A 443 4.18 27.53 78.62
N GLU A 444 5.13 28.35 78.16
CA GLU A 444 6.26 28.81 79.00
C GLU A 444 5.76 29.57 80.24
N LYS A 445 4.71 30.39 80.11
CA LYS A 445 4.13 31.13 81.24
C LYS A 445 3.33 30.22 82.18
N THR A 446 2.65 29.18 81.69
CA THR A 446 2.04 28.18 82.58
C THR A 446 3.09 27.32 83.25
N LEU A 447 4.17 26.94 82.56
CA LEU A 447 5.31 26.26 83.19
C LEU A 447 6.00 27.15 84.23
N GLN A 448 6.13 28.46 84.01
CA GLN A 448 6.63 29.40 85.01
C GLN A 448 5.69 29.47 86.23
N LEU A 449 4.37 29.58 86.00
CA LEU A 449 3.37 29.57 87.08
C LEU A 449 3.31 28.21 87.81
N GLU A 450 3.52 27.09 87.13
CA GLU A 450 3.64 25.76 87.74
C GLU A 450 4.91 25.64 88.57
N ASN A 451 6.03 26.20 88.12
CA ASN A 451 7.26 26.29 88.91
C ASN A 451 7.11 27.23 90.13
N GLU A 452 6.37 28.34 90.01
CA GLU A 452 6.00 29.19 91.15
C GLU A 452 5.04 28.46 92.10
N ILE A 453 4.07 27.70 91.59
CA ILE A 453 3.20 26.84 92.38
C ILE A 453 4.00 25.72 93.06
N GLN A 454 5.02 25.14 92.42
CA GLN A 454 5.94 24.17 93.02
C GLN A 454 6.84 24.83 94.07
N ALA A 455 7.28 26.08 93.88
CA ALA A 455 8.03 26.83 94.90
C ALA A 455 7.14 27.19 96.11
N LEU A 456 5.87 27.49 95.89
CA LEU A 456 4.87 27.69 96.94
C LEU A 456 4.49 26.37 97.64
N HIS A 457 4.42 25.24 96.90
CA HIS A 457 4.33 23.91 97.50
C HIS A 457 5.57 23.61 98.33
N GLY A 458 6.79 23.87 97.85
CA GLY A 458 8.02 23.72 98.66
C GLY A 458 8.04 24.57 99.93
N GLN A 459 7.37 25.73 99.93
CA GLN A 459 7.15 26.54 101.14
C GLN A 459 6.07 25.95 102.06
N ALA A 460 5.02 25.32 101.51
CA ALA A 460 4.06 24.52 102.27
C ALA A 460 4.70 23.23 102.80
N ASP A 461 5.60 22.58 102.06
CA ASP A 461 6.37 21.40 102.46
C ASP A 461 7.37 21.77 103.57
N GLY A 462 7.90 23.00 103.59
CA GLY A 462 8.61 23.57 104.74
C GLY A 462 7.73 23.82 105.98
N LEU A 463 6.41 23.67 105.86
CA LEU A 463 5.46 23.55 106.98
C LEU A 463 5.07 22.08 107.22
N VAL A 464 4.97 21.24 106.18
CA VAL A 464 4.81 19.78 106.33
C VAL A 464 6.03 19.15 107.02
N GLN A 465 7.25 19.66 106.85
CA GLN A 465 8.43 19.25 107.62
C GLN A 465 8.34 19.55 109.12
N LYS A 466 7.36 20.36 109.56
CA LYS A 466 6.99 20.56 110.98
C LYS A 466 5.79 19.72 111.39
N LEU A 467 5.01 19.23 110.42
CA LEU A 467 4.09 18.11 110.61
C LEU A 467 4.82 16.77 110.55
N ASP A 468 6.05 16.65 110.04
CA ASP A 468 6.79 15.38 110.02
C ASP A 468 7.53 15.07 111.35
N ASP A 469 7.21 15.85 112.40
CA ASP A 469 7.22 15.39 113.81
C ASP A 469 6.07 14.37 114.07
N GLU A 470 5.06 14.30 113.18
CA GLU A 470 4.21 13.12 112.92
C GLU A 470 5.02 12.01 112.22
N GLY A 471 6.30 11.82 112.58
CA GLY A 471 7.19 10.74 112.15
C GLY A 471 6.74 9.33 112.52
N ARG A 472 5.45 9.18 112.87
CA ARG A 472 4.68 7.94 112.95
C ARG A 472 4.10 7.57 111.57
N LEU A 473 3.71 8.57 110.77
CA LEU A 473 3.40 8.39 109.35
C LEU A 473 4.58 7.76 108.62
N ARG A 474 5.83 8.11 108.96
CA ARG A 474 7.03 7.49 108.38
C ARG A 474 7.07 5.96 108.50
N THR A 475 6.54 5.35 109.57
CA THR A 475 6.52 3.88 109.72
C THR A 475 5.41 3.18 108.94
N GLU A 476 4.33 3.88 108.58
CA GLU A 476 3.28 3.36 107.70
C GLU A 476 3.62 3.66 106.24
N ALA A 477 4.10 4.88 105.95
CA ALA A 477 4.70 5.30 104.69
C ALA A 477 5.95 4.47 104.31
N GLU A 478 6.69 3.85 105.23
CA GLU A 478 7.73 2.88 104.86
C GLU A 478 7.17 1.56 104.28
N ASN A 479 5.91 1.23 104.55
CA ASN A 479 5.24 0.05 104.03
C ASN A 479 4.33 0.39 102.84
N GLU A 480 3.66 1.55 102.88
CA GLU A 480 3.00 2.12 101.70
C GLU A 480 4.02 2.51 100.62
N SER A 481 5.22 2.99 100.96
CA SER A 481 6.31 3.20 99.98
C SER A 481 6.91 1.89 99.46
N LYS A 482 6.70 0.74 100.13
CA LYS A 482 6.99 -0.58 99.53
C LYS A 482 5.87 -0.98 98.57
N MET A 483 4.61 -0.91 98.99
CA MET A 483 3.44 -1.12 98.12
C MET A 483 3.46 -0.21 96.88
N LEU A 484 3.73 1.09 97.02
CA LEU A 484 3.85 2.08 95.95
C LEU A 484 5.17 1.95 95.16
N ARG A 485 6.19 1.23 95.67
CA ARG A 485 7.35 0.81 94.87
C ARG A 485 7.08 -0.47 94.09
N GLU A 486 6.32 -1.42 94.64
CA GLU A 486 5.86 -2.59 93.89
C GLU A 486 4.86 -2.18 92.80
N GLN A 487 3.84 -1.39 93.16
CA GLN A 487 2.91 -0.76 92.21
C GLN A 487 3.62 0.24 91.30
N GLY A 488 4.68 0.92 91.75
CA GLY A 488 5.49 1.81 90.93
C GLY A 488 6.37 1.05 89.92
N LYS A 489 6.93 -0.11 90.30
CA LYS A 489 7.60 -1.05 89.39
C LYS A 489 6.60 -1.68 88.43
N GLN A 490 5.39 -2.00 88.87
CA GLN A 490 4.33 -2.51 88.00
C GLN A 490 3.86 -1.41 87.04
N ALA A 491 3.64 -0.18 87.48
CA ALA A 491 3.33 0.95 86.60
C ALA A 491 4.49 1.29 85.65
N GLN A 492 5.76 1.11 86.05
CA GLN A 492 6.92 1.23 85.15
C GLN A 492 7.02 0.04 84.18
N SER A 493 6.72 -1.18 84.62
CA SER A 493 6.59 -2.37 83.78
C SER A 493 5.50 -2.15 82.74
N ASP A 494 4.32 -1.74 83.15
CA ASP A 494 3.15 -1.49 82.31
C ASP A 494 3.39 -0.29 81.38
N LEU A 495 4.03 0.79 81.85
CA LEU A 495 4.48 1.89 80.96
C LEU A 495 5.56 1.45 79.99
N SER A 496 6.46 0.54 80.37
CA SER A 496 7.48 0.00 79.46
C SER A 496 6.87 -0.95 78.43
N ALA A 497 5.91 -1.79 78.82
CA ALA A 497 5.18 -2.70 77.93
C ALA A 497 4.17 -1.95 77.05
N LEU A 498 3.63 -0.82 77.53
CA LEU A 498 2.84 0.10 76.71
C LEU A 498 3.74 0.88 75.76
N ARG A 499 4.96 1.25 76.17
CA ARG A 499 5.99 1.81 75.26
C ARG A 499 6.37 0.82 74.17
N THR A 500 6.75 -0.42 74.50
CA THR A 500 7.10 -1.40 73.47
C THR A 500 5.93 -1.67 72.55
N ARG A 501 4.68 -1.68 73.05
CA ARG A 501 3.48 -1.75 72.19
C ARG A 501 3.24 -0.51 71.32
N TYR A 502 3.59 0.69 71.78
CA TYR A 502 3.56 1.89 70.95
C TYR A 502 4.71 1.90 69.95
N GLU A 503 5.89 1.39 70.30
CA GLU A 503 7.07 1.26 69.45
C GLU A 503 6.83 0.19 68.37
N GLU A 504 6.19 -0.94 68.71
CA GLU A 504 5.65 -1.97 67.80
C GLU A 504 4.54 -1.41 66.89
N LEU A 505 3.63 -0.59 67.43
CA LEU A 505 2.56 0.03 66.63
C LEU A 505 3.11 1.10 65.68
N ILE A 506 4.15 1.84 66.10
CA ILE A 506 4.88 2.77 65.25
C ILE A 506 5.62 2.00 64.15
N SER A 507 6.33 0.92 64.45
CA SER A 507 7.01 0.13 63.40
C SER A 507 6.02 -0.47 62.41
N GLN A 508 4.84 -0.93 62.87
CA GLN A 508 3.75 -1.38 61.98
C GLN A 508 3.17 -0.23 61.12
N TYR A 509 3.12 0.99 61.64
CA TYR A 509 2.73 2.16 60.84
C TYR A 509 3.80 2.57 59.83
N ASP A 510 5.08 2.51 60.21
CA ASP A 510 6.22 2.81 59.34
C ASP A 510 6.37 1.76 58.22
N GLU A 511 6.15 0.48 58.53
CA GLU A 511 6.06 -0.62 57.55
C GLU A 511 4.93 -0.37 56.54
N VAL A 512 3.72 -0.04 57.02
CA VAL A 512 2.57 0.28 56.14
C VAL A 512 2.79 1.57 55.33
N LEU A 513 3.56 2.52 55.85
CA LEU A 513 3.96 3.72 55.11
C LEU A 513 4.94 3.37 53.98
N GLN A 514 5.96 2.58 54.27
CA GLN A 514 6.96 2.10 53.30
C GLN A 514 6.33 1.22 52.21
N ASP A 515 5.43 0.31 52.57
CA ASP A 515 4.62 -0.46 51.61
C ASP A 515 3.80 0.50 50.72
N GLY A 516 3.23 1.56 51.30
CA GLY A 516 2.47 2.59 50.58
C GLY A 516 3.32 3.43 49.62
N GLU A 517 4.56 3.74 49.97
CA GLU A 517 5.53 4.44 49.11
C GLU A 517 6.02 3.54 47.98
N GLN A 518 6.44 2.30 48.29
CA GLN A 518 6.81 1.29 47.28
C GLN A 518 5.66 1.00 46.30
N LEU A 519 4.41 0.98 46.76
CA LEU A 519 3.26 0.80 45.89
C LEU A 519 3.06 2.01 44.95
N GLN A 520 3.31 3.24 45.42
CA GLN A 520 3.25 4.44 44.59
C GLN A 520 4.36 4.48 43.55
N GLU A 521 5.61 4.16 43.92
CA GLU A 521 6.72 4.04 42.96
C GLU A 521 6.43 2.97 41.91
N ARG A 522 5.87 1.83 42.32
CA ARG A 522 5.46 0.76 41.41
C ARG A 522 4.32 1.16 40.48
N TYR A 523 3.33 1.93 40.94
CA TYR A 523 2.28 2.46 40.08
C TYR A 523 2.85 3.44 39.05
N ARG A 524 3.74 4.35 39.48
CA ARG A 524 4.42 5.30 38.60
C ARG A 524 5.24 4.60 37.52
N LEU A 525 6.01 3.58 37.87
CA LEU A 525 6.77 2.76 36.90
C LEU A 525 5.82 2.06 35.90
N LEU A 526 4.65 1.61 36.33
CA LEU A 526 3.61 1.04 35.47
C LEU A 526 2.94 2.07 34.54
N GLU A 527 2.81 3.32 34.97
CA GLU A 527 2.38 4.43 34.13
C GLU A 527 3.46 4.79 33.09
N GLU A 528 4.73 4.88 33.51
CA GLU A 528 5.88 5.14 32.62
C GLU A 528 6.11 3.99 31.60
N GLU A 529 5.94 2.72 32.01
CA GLU A 529 5.90 1.58 31.08
C GLU A 529 4.69 1.64 30.12
N GLY A 530 3.54 2.11 30.61
CA GLY A 530 2.32 2.30 29.83
C GLY A 530 2.47 3.39 28.76
N GLU A 531 3.07 4.53 29.11
CA GLU A 531 3.39 5.60 28.17
C GLU A 531 4.42 5.15 27.12
N GLN A 532 5.49 4.45 27.53
CA GLN A 532 6.45 3.86 26.58
C GLN A 532 5.81 2.83 25.66
N ALA A 533 4.85 2.03 26.14
CA ALA A 533 4.10 1.10 25.31
C ALA A 533 3.15 1.82 24.33
N ALA A 534 2.52 2.93 24.76
CA ALA A 534 1.68 3.77 23.90
C ALA A 534 2.50 4.43 22.79
N LEU A 535 3.66 5.02 23.12
CA LEU A 535 4.58 5.62 22.13
C LEU A 535 5.05 4.59 21.11
N ARG A 536 5.48 3.39 21.54
CA ARG A 536 5.87 2.30 20.62
C ARG A 536 4.71 1.84 19.73
N LEU A 537 3.47 1.86 20.23
CA LEU A 537 2.29 1.55 19.41
C LEU A 537 1.98 2.67 18.41
N GLU A 538 2.21 3.93 18.77
CA GLU A 538 2.08 5.07 17.86
C GLU A 538 3.14 5.02 16.75
N GLU A 539 4.42 4.86 17.09
CA GLU A 539 5.54 4.63 16.17
C GLU A 539 5.26 3.49 15.17
N LEU A 540 4.82 2.32 15.68
CA LEU A 540 4.43 1.18 14.83
C LEU A 540 3.22 1.50 13.95
N SER A 541 2.28 2.33 14.42
CA SER A 541 1.16 2.79 13.61
C SER A 541 1.62 3.73 12.50
N GLU A 542 2.56 4.64 12.77
CA GLU A 542 3.08 5.58 11.78
C GLU A 542 3.92 4.86 10.73
N ALA A 543 4.83 3.97 11.13
CA ALA A 543 5.55 3.09 10.22
C ALA A 543 4.59 2.23 9.36
N SER A 544 3.43 1.82 9.89
CA SER A 544 2.41 1.13 9.10
C SER A 544 1.69 2.05 8.08
N ARG A 545 1.50 3.34 8.41
CA ARG A 545 0.95 4.35 7.48
C ARG A 545 1.94 4.66 6.37
N GLU A 546 3.23 4.81 6.68
CA GLU A 546 4.30 5.04 5.70
C GLU A 546 4.49 3.83 4.76
N ALA A 547 4.46 2.61 5.31
CA ALA A 547 4.47 1.38 4.51
C ALA A 547 3.23 1.28 3.60
N ALA A 548 2.05 1.71 4.07
CA ALA A 548 0.85 1.78 3.25
C ALA A 548 0.91 2.88 2.16
N ALA A 549 1.49 4.03 2.46
CA ALA A 549 1.66 5.14 1.52
C ALA A 549 2.64 4.77 0.39
N THR A 550 3.83 4.28 0.74
CA THR A 550 4.83 3.81 -0.25
C THR A 550 4.31 2.63 -1.07
N ALA A 551 3.51 1.73 -0.50
CA ALA A 551 2.81 0.68 -1.26
C ALA A 551 1.74 1.26 -2.22
N ALA A 552 1.04 2.33 -1.83
CA ALA A 552 0.08 3.01 -2.70
C ALA A 552 0.77 3.74 -3.87
N GLU A 553 1.91 4.37 -3.63
CA GLU A 553 2.77 4.97 -4.67
C GLU A 553 3.28 3.91 -5.66
N GLN A 554 3.80 2.77 -5.17
CA GLN A 554 4.19 1.66 -6.04
C GLN A 554 3.00 1.12 -6.85
N GLN A 555 1.79 1.07 -6.27
CA GLN A 555 0.58 0.72 -7.03
C GLN A 555 0.19 1.79 -8.07
N ALA A 556 0.46 3.07 -7.84
CA ALA A 556 0.25 4.13 -8.82
C ALA A 556 1.23 3.99 -10.01
N VAL A 557 2.53 3.84 -9.73
CA VAL A 557 3.56 3.58 -10.76
C VAL A 557 3.25 2.31 -11.55
N LEU A 558 2.76 1.25 -10.90
CA LEU A 558 2.31 0.03 -11.60
C LEU A 558 1.04 0.22 -12.45
N LYS A 559 0.14 1.14 -12.09
CA LYS A 559 -1.02 1.51 -12.93
C LYS A 559 -0.58 2.32 -14.14
N GLU A 560 0.34 3.25 -13.98
CA GLU A 560 0.93 4.04 -15.08
C GLU A 560 1.73 3.15 -16.05
N ALA A 561 2.61 2.28 -15.54
CA ALA A 561 3.33 1.30 -16.36
C ALA A 561 2.36 0.40 -17.15
N ARG A 562 1.20 0.05 -16.59
CA ARG A 562 0.14 -0.70 -17.29
C ARG A 562 -0.57 0.15 -18.34
N SER A 563 -0.89 1.42 -18.09
CA SER A 563 -1.57 2.29 -19.06
C SER A 563 -0.65 2.67 -20.23
N TYR A 564 0.63 2.93 -19.96
CA TYR A 564 1.67 3.02 -21.00
C TYR A 564 1.74 1.72 -21.80
N GLY A 565 1.77 0.55 -21.12
CA GLY A 565 1.75 -0.76 -21.77
C GLY A 565 0.52 -1.00 -22.66
N THR A 566 -0.68 -0.56 -22.28
CA THR A 566 -1.87 -0.65 -23.15
C THR A 566 -1.80 0.33 -24.32
N SER A 567 -1.29 1.55 -24.13
CA SER A 567 -1.13 2.51 -25.22
C SER A 567 -0.11 2.03 -26.28
N TRP A 568 0.94 1.33 -25.86
CA TRP A 568 1.91 0.71 -26.76
C TRP A 568 1.32 -0.49 -27.50
N LYS A 569 0.46 -1.30 -26.86
CA LYS A 569 -0.29 -2.36 -27.54
C LYS A 569 -1.24 -1.80 -28.60
N GLN A 570 -1.99 -0.74 -28.28
CA GLN A 570 -2.88 -0.06 -29.23
C GLN A 570 -2.10 0.45 -30.44
N LYS A 571 -0.99 1.17 -30.23
CA LYS A 571 -0.10 1.62 -31.32
C LYS A 571 0.49 0.46 -32.13
N TYR A 572 0.83 -0.66 -31.50
CA TYR A 572 1.30 -1.85 -32.20
C TYR A 572 0.19 -2.49 -33.05
N GLU A 573 -1.02 -2.61 -32.52
CA GLU A 573 -2.20 -3.09 -33.26
C GLU A 573 -2.59 -2.16 -34.41
N GLU A 574 -2.44 -0.84 -34.25
CA GLU A 574 -2.60 0.14 -35.32
C GLU A 574 -1.54 -0.02 -36.41
N LEU A 575 -0.26 -0.18 -36.05
CA LEU A 575 0.82 -0.44 -37.00
C LEU A 575 0.65 -1.77 -37.73
N VAL A 576 0.14 -2.82 -37.07
CA VAL A 576 -0.19 -4.10 -37.71
C VAL A 576 -1.37 -3.95 -38.67
N LYS A 577 -2.42 -3.19 -38.32
CA LYS A 577 -3.53 -2.87 -39.25
C LYS A 577 -3.07 -2.06 -40.44
N GLN A 578 -2.17 -1.09 -40.24
CA GLN A 578 -1.54 -0.35 -41.33
C GLN A 578 -0.70 -1.27 -42.21
N GLN A 579 0.12 -2.15 -41.63
CA GLN A 579 0.88 -3.14 -42.40
C GLN A 579 -0.03 -4.03 -43.25
N GLN A 580 -1.16 -4.50 -42.70
CA GLN A 580 -2.17 -5.27 -43.43
C GLN A 580 -2.79 -4.46 -44.59
N GLN A 581 -3.22 -3.22 -44.33
CA GLN A 581 -3.73 -2.32 -45.37
C GLN A 581 -2.71 -2.10 -46.49
N TRP A 582 -1.43 -1.92 -46.15
CA TRP A 582 -0.36 -1.76 -47.15
C TRP A 582 -0.15 -3.05 -47.95
N THR A 583 -0.15 -4.23 -47.33
CA THR A 583 -0.07 -5.50 -48.09
C THR A 583 -1.30 -5.75 -48.96
N ASP A 584 -2.49 -5.36 -48.50
CA ASP A 584 -3.73 -5.48 -49.29
C ASP A 584 -3.68 -4.54 -50.51
N THR A 585 -3.21 -3.30 -50.34
CA THR A 585 -2.99 -2.38 -51.48
C THR A 585 -1.86 -2.84 -52.40
N GLU A 586 -0.83 -3.52 -51.88
CA GLU A 586 0.24 -4.09 -52.71
C GLU A 586 -0.30 -5.26 -53.54
N VAL A 587 -1.17 -6.10 -52.99
CA VAL A 587 -1.87 -7.16 -53.73
C VAL A 587 -2.80 -6.55 -54.80
N GLN A 588 -3.59 -5.53 -54.46
CA GLN A 588 -4.46 -4.84 -55.42
C GLN A 588 -3.66 -4.22 -56.58
N LEU A 589 -2.57 -3.51 -56.29
CA LEU A 589 -1.69 -2.94 -57.32
C LEU A 589 -1.01 -4.02 -58.18
N ARG A 590 -0.66 -5.18 -57.59
CA ARG A 590 -0.16 -6.34 -58.35
C ARG A 590 -1.24 -6.94 -59.24
N GLU A 591 -2.49 -7.04 -58.79
CA GLU A 591 -3.63 -7.50 -59.60
C GLU A 591 -3.94 -6.52 -60.74
N GLU A 592 -3.89 -5.20 -60.52
CA GLU A 592 -4.01 -4.18 -61.56
C GLU A 592 -2.89 -4.27 -62.59
N ILE A 593 -1.63 -4.46 -62.15
CA ILE A 593 -0.47 -4.68 -63.03
C ILE A 593 -0.63 -5.97 -63.84
N ASP A 594 -1.12 -7.05 -63.23
CA ASP A 594 -1.40 -8.33 -63.91
C ASP A 594 -2.51 -8.19 -64.97
N ILE A 595 -3.54 -7.38 -64.71
CA ILE A 595 -4.59 -7.04 -65.68
C ILE A 595 -4.00 -6.21 -66.83
N TRP A 596 -3.24 -5.15 -66.54
CA TRP A 596 -2.62 -4.32 -67.57
C TRP A 596 -1.61 -5.09 -68.42
N GLN A 597 -0.88 -6.07 -67.85
CA GLN A 597 -0.02 -6.96 -68.63
C GLN A 597 -0.81 -7.87 -69.55
N ARG A 598 -1.98 -8.39 -69.12
CA ARG A 598 -2.87 -9.19 -69.97
C ARG A 598 -3.46 -8.34 -71.09
N GLU A 599 -4.04 -7.18 -70.77
CA GLU A 599 -4.59 -6.23 -71.75
C GLU A 599 -3.53 -5.77 -72.76
N ALA A 600 -2.29 -5.51 -72.31
CA ALA A 600 -1.16 -5.21 -73.19
C ALA A 600 -0.82 -6.40 -74.10
N SER A 601 -0.74 -7.63 -73.58
CA SER A 601 -0.46 -8.83 -74.38
C SER A 601 -1.58 -9.16 -75.38
N GLU A 602 -2.84 -8.93 -75.02
CA GLU A 602 -3.98 -9.08 -75.92
C GLU A 602 -3.98 -8.00 -77.00
N ALA A 603 -3.60 -6.76 -76.67
CA ALA A 603 -3.42 -5.68 -77.64
C ALA A 603 -2.21 -5.90 -78.56
N GLU A 604 -1.12 -6.51 -78.07
CA GLU A 604 0.02 -6.92 -78.88
C GLU A 604 -0.37 -8.03 -79.86
N VAL A 605 -1.08 -9.08 -79.40
CA VAL A 605 -1.58 -10.16 -80.29
C VAL A 605 -2.60 -9.64 -81.31
N GLN A 606 -3.51 -8.75 -80.92
CA GLN A 606 -4.44 -8.09 -81.86
C GLN A 606 -3.70 -7.20 -82.86
N ARG A 607 -2.64 -6.50 -82.44
CA ARG A 607 -1.80 -5.73 -83.34
C ARG A 607 -1.05 -6.64 -84.31
N GLU A 608 -0.47 -7.74 -83.84
CA GLU A 608 0.19 -8.72 -84.69
C GLU A 608 -0.79 -9.30 -85.71
N SER A 609 -2.02 -9.66 -85.34
CA SER A 609 -3.02 -10.14 -86.31
C SER A 609 -3.40 -9.06 -87.32
N MET A 610 -3.57 -7.80 -86.88
CA MET A 610 -3.85 -6.67 -87.79
C MET A 610 -2.68 -6.34 -88.72
N ASP A 611 -1.43 -6.45 -88.27
CA ASP A 611 -0.23 -6.24 -89.11
C ASP A 611 -0.02 -7.45 -90.07
N HIS A 612 -0.43 -8.68 -89.70
CA HIS A 612 -0.49 -9.83 -90.63
C HIS A 612 -1.60 -9.66 -91.69
N GLU A 613 -2.85 -9.38 -91.29
CA GLU A 613 -3.96 -9.11 -92.24
C GLU A 613 -3.61 -7.97 -93.21
N ARG A 614 -2.91 -6.95 -92.70
CA ARG A 614 -2.38 -5.85 -93.51
C ARG A 614 -1.27 -6.30 -94.47
N SER A 615 -0.42 -7.26 -94.09
CA SER A 615 0.56 -7.87 -95.01
C SER A 615 -0.16 -8.63 -96.12
N ASP A 616 -1.10 -9.52 -95.77
CA ASP A 616 -1.88 -10.29 -96.74
C ASP A 616 -2.63 -9.38 -97.73
N VAL A 617 -3.18 -8.26 -97.25
CA VAL A 617 -3.85 -7.24 -98.08
C VAL A 617 -2.85 -6.44 -98.95
N LEU A 618 -1.64 -6.19 -98.46
CA LEU A 618 -0.58 -5.55 -99.25
C LEU A 618 -0.05 -6.48 -100.34
N ASP A 619 0.12 -7.76 -100.05
CA ASP A 619 0.53 -8.78 -101.02
C ASP A 619 -0.56 -9.00 -102.09
N GLN A 620 -1.84 -9.05 -101.70
CA GLN A 620 -2.97 -9.05 -102.64
C GLN A 620 -3.03 -7.77 -103.50
N LEU A 621 -2.71 -6.60 -102.93
CA LEU A 621 -2.57 -5.35 -103.70
C LEU A 621 -1.37 -5.39 -104.65
N GLY A 622 -0.29 -6.09 -104.27
CA GLY A 622 0.85 -6.42 -105.13
C GLY A 622 0.41 -7.27 -106.31
N GLU A 623 -0.24 -8.41 -106.07
CA GLU A 623 -0.78 -9.29 -107.12
C GLU A 623 -1.75 -8.55 -108.05
N VAL A 624 -2.67 -7.74 -107.52
CA VAL A 624 -3.60 -6.94 -108.33
C VAL A 624 -2.85 -5.84 -109.10
N GLY A 625 -1.77 -5.28 -108.54
CA GLY A 625 -0.87 -4.35 -109.21
C GLY A 625 -0.15 -4.98 -110.40
N GLU A 626 0.50 -6.13 -110.20
CA GLU A 626 1.16 -6.90 -111.26
C GLU A 626 0.16 -7.32 -112.35
N ASN A 627 -1.03 -7.81 -111.97
CA ASN A 627 -2.09 -8.14 -112.92
C ASN A 627 -2.58 -6.89 -113.69
N TYR A 628 -2.65 -5.72 -113.05
CA TYR A 628 -2.99 -4.46 -113.72
C TYR A 628 -1.89 -4.03 -114.70
N GLU A 629 -0.61 -4.14 -114.34
CA GLU A 629 0.51 -3.87 -115.25
C GLU A 629 0.52 -4.83 -116.44
N ILE A 630 0.26 -6.12 -116.22
CA ILE A 630 0.11 -7.14 -117.28
C ILE A 630 -1.05 -6.78 -118.21
N VAL A 631 -2.23 -6.45 -117.67
CA VAL A 631 -3.41 -6.06 -118.47
C VAL A 631 -3.18 -4.74 -119.20
N GLN A 632 -2.50 -3.76 -118.60
CA GLN A 632 -2.13 -2.51 -119.25
C GLN A 632 -1.10 -2.74 -120.37
N GLY A 633 -0.14 -3.66 -120.16
CA GLY A 633 0.81 -4.09 -121.17
C GLY A 633 0.14 -4.79 -122.35
N GLN A 634 -0.81 -5.70 -122.07
CA GLN A 634 -1.66 -6.33 -123.08
C GLN A 634 -2.49 -5.29 -123.85
N LEU A 635 -3.07 -4.30 -123.16
CA LEU A 635 -3.85 -3.23 -123.79
C LEU A 635 -2.98 -2.37 -124.72
N ARG A 636 -1.77 -1.97 -124.28
CA ARG A 636 -0.80 -1.25 -125.13
C ARG A 636 -0.39 -2.07 -126.34
N LEU A 637 -0.20 -3.38 -126.18
CA LEU A 637 0.15 -4.28 -127.27
C LEU A 637 -1.02 -4.49 -128.25
N LEU A 638 -2.26 -4.51 -127.75
CA LEU A 638 -3.48 -4.51 -128.57
C LEU A 638 -3.67 -3.19 -129.32
N GLN A 639 -3.37 -2.05 -128.68
CA GLN A 639 -3.38 -0.72 -129.30
C GLN A 639 -2.33 -0.65 -130.42
N ALA A 640 -1.09 -1.08 -130.18
CA ALA A 640 -0.06 -1.16 -131.22
C ALA A 640 -0.45 -2.10 -132.38
N GLN A 641 -1.10 -3.24 -132.10
CA GLN A 641 -1.67 -4.09 -133.15
C GLN A 641 -2.80 -3.40 -133.93
N PHE A 642 -3.59 -2.55 -133.29
CA PHE A 642 -4.66 -1.78 -133.93
C PHE A 642 -4.08 -0.64 -134.79
N GLU A 643 -3.05 0.06 -134.32
CA GLU A 643 -2.30 1.07 -135.08
C GLU A 643 -1.59 0.45 -136.29
N ILE A 644 -0.98 -0.73 -136.15
CA ILE A 644 -0.40 -1.48 -137.27
C ILE A 644 -1.49 -1.81 -138.29
N ARG A 645 -2.62 -2.38 -137.87
CA ARG A 645 -3.76 -2.69 -138.75
C ARG A 645 -4.37 -1.45 -139.39
N GLN A 646 -4.43 -0.31 -138.70
CA GLN A 646 -4.83 0.96 -139.30
C GLN A 646 -3.81 1.40 -140.36
N SER A 647 -2.51 1.30 -140.10
CA SER A 647 -1.49 1.60 -141.11
C SER A 647 -1.53 0.65 -142.32
N GLU A 648 -1.97 -0.59 -142.13
CA GLU A 648 -2.18 -1.58 -143.20
C GLU A 648 -3.44 -1.24 -144.00
N LEU A 649 -4.55 -0.89 -143.34
CA LEU A 649 -5.77 -0.39 -143.98
C LEU A 649 -5.52 0.91 -144.74
N ASP A 650 -4.80 1.87 -144.17
CA ASP A 650 -4.46 3.14 -144.81
C ASP A 650 -3.65 2.90 -146.09
N LYS A 651 -2.60 2.06 -146.03
CA LYS A 651 -1.85 1.61 -147.22
C LYS A 651 -2.78 0.97 -148.26
N LEU A 652 -3.69 0.09 -147.82
CA LEU A 652 -4.65 -0.57 -148.71
C LEU A 652 -5.63 0.42 -149.34
N THR A 653 -6.05 1.48 -148.63
CA THR A 653 -6.89 2.55 -149.18
C THR A 653 -6.12 3.46 -150.14
N ASP A 654 -4.85 3.72 -149.91
CA ASP A 654 -4.00 4.49 -150.83
C ASP A 654 -3.60 3.66 -152.07
N GLU A 655 -3.44 2.34 -151.94
CA GLU A 655 -3.38 1.42 -153.07
C GLU A 655 -4.70 1.39 -153.83
N HIS A 656 -5.85 1.30 -153.16
CA HIS A 656 -7.16 1.35 -153.79
C HIS A 656 -7.45 2.72 -154.45
N ARG A 657 -6.93 3.82 -153.91
CA ARG A 657 -6.96 5.17 -154.55
C ARG A 657 -6.07 5.23 -155.78
N LYS A 658 -4.86 4.65 -155.75
CA LYS A 658 -3.99 4.54 -156.93
C LYS A 658 -4.68 3.70 -158.00
N LEU A 659 -5.26 2.55 -157.64
CA LEU A 659 -6.03 1.70 -158.55
C LEU A 659 -7.26 2.43 -159.11
N GLN A 660 -7.96 3.25 -158.31
CA GLN A 660 -9.05 4.10 -158.79
C GLN A 660 -8.57 5.22 -159.70
N ALA A 661 -7.40 5.81 -159.46
CA ALA A 661 -6.80 6.83 -160.32
C ALA A 661 -6.28 6.24 -161.64
N GLU A 662 -5.75 5.01 -161.60
CA GLU A 662 -5.36 4.23 -162.78
C GLU A 662 -6.59 3.76 -163.57
N TYR A 663 -7.64 3.30 -162.89
CA TYR A 663 -8.93 2.98 -163.53
C TYR A 663 -9.60 4.24 -164.11
N ALA A 664 -9.50 5.39 -163.45
CA ALA A 664 -10.00 6.67 -163.98
C ALA A 664 -9.19 7.13 -165.20
N LYS A 665 -7.87 6.91 -165.23
CA LYS A 665 -7.05 7.11 -166.44
C LYS A 665 -7.46 6.17 -167.56
N LEU A 666 -7.59 4.87 -167.26
CA LEU A 666 -8.06 3.87 -168.22
C LEU A 666 -9.48 4.15 -168.71
N GLN A 667 -10.32 4.80 -167.89
CA GLN A 667 -11.66 5.26 -168.26
C GLN A 667 -11.62 6.54 -169.11
N THR A 668 -10.70 7.48 -168.87
CA THR A 668 -10.49 8.61 -169.78
C THR A 668 -9.91 8.15 -171.12
N GLU A 669 -8.96 7.22 -171.12
CA GLU A 669 -8.45 6.57 -172.33
C GLU A 669 -9.59 5.83 -173.04
N TYR A 670 -10.42 5.05 -172.34
CA TYR A 670 -11.59 4.37 -172.92
C TYR A 670 -12.63 5.36 -173.50
N ASN A 671 -12.81 6.52 -172.87
CA ASN A 671 -13.67 7.59 -173.40
C ASN A 671 -13.06 8.28 -174.62
N GLU A 672 -11.74 8.45 -174.69
CA GLU A 672 -11.02 8.93 -175.88
C GLU A 672 -11.11 7.90 -177.02
N TRP A 673 -11.05 6.61 -176.72
CA TRP A 673 -11.31 5.53 -177.68
C TRP A 673 -12.78 5.50 -178.15
N ILE A 674 -13.75 5.85 -177.29
CA ILE A 674 -15.14 6.07 -177.72
C ILE A 674 -15.24 7.29 -178.64
N GLN A 675 -14.56 8.39 -178.35
CA GLN A 675 -14.55 9.57 -179.25
C GLN A 675 -13.86 9.28 -180.60
N LEU A 676 -12.87 8.38 -180.64
CA LEU A 676 -12.30 7.89 -181.90
C LEU A 676 -13.27 6.98 -182.67
N ILE A 677 -14.06 6.17 -181.96
CA ILE A 677 -15.12 5.34 -182.58
C ILE A 677 -16.26 6.23 -183.13
N GLU A 678 -16.61 7.34 -182.46
CA GLU A 678 -17.57 8.34 -182.95
C GLU A 678 -17.02 9.25 -184.08
N GLN A 679 -15.76 9.09 -184.50
CA GLN A 679 -15.19 9.81 -185.65
C GLN A 679 -15.05 8.97 -186.93
N ASP A 680 -15.25 7.65 -186.87
CA ASP A 680 -15.13 6.72 -188.02
C ASP A 680 -16.44 5.94 -188.32
N SER A 681 -17.60 6.46 -187.90
CA SER A 681 -18.94 5.95 -188.27
C SER A 681 -20.01 7.02 -188.47
#